data_AF-A0A938MHC3-F1
#
_entry.id   AF-A0A938MHC3-F1
#
_cell.length_a   1.000
_cell.length_b   1.000
_cell.length_c   1.000
_cell.angle_alpha   90.00
_cell.angle_beta   90.00
_cell.angle_gamma   90.00
#
_symmetry.space_group_name_H-M   'P 1'
#
loop_
_entity.id
_entity.type
_entity.pdbx_description
1 polymer ?
#
loop_
_entity_poly.entity_id
_entity_poly.type
_entity_poly.pdbx_seq_one_letter_code
_entity_poly.pdbx_strand_id
1 'polypeptide(L)'
;TFVKCPLGLLWFGDPGPFHMISRHRRAASPLSVNGILFVQGEHVVMGFDAYNGFKLWERKIENVVRPDASREASNLAADDTSFFVATGDRCVRLDAATGEEKAVYTLPPPPEGETRKWGYLAVDKGLLFGSSMKTGLACDTLFATRVASGEMAWVHSGGNIPHSSISIGDGRVFFADTVVAEEHRQAVLQDALKGKSARDAADTLRKSPVYRLCAIESSTGKPVWQKPVDLSGCVGGAYYTALGSMYRGGVLVWFGVFSDGHYWKDFFAGQFEQRRITALSAKDGRQFWSRKIGYRVRPLIIGDTLHAEPWAFDLKTGEPRYRVNPVTGRTEAWQFARPGHHCGAPAANENCMFFRSGCIGYYDLVGDAGVTHFGGQRAGCWINFILANGLVMVPEASSGCMCAFPNMCTVVFAPREQTRAWAKYSLSGPTLPVKHLALNLGAPGDRKDDTGRLWLALPRPGGSLVLPFKADVALHAGGAHFQRSPDFVKVEGTTSPWLYTFGVLGLNQLALPLLAPEHGAAHYTVRLGFAEVHNAEPGQRVFDVGLQGKPVLTNLDVVSEAGGPFKALVKEFRGVEVTEKLTIALVPKAAQPTAGGLPVLQTVEVVREKATSLGILAPSLQLSQTVPEQTAEVLISNMTEAAFDGTLVAEAADGFSVEPGQMPVRLAPGNGSKLSLRVKATKPMPRGDYAIRLKLLRPDGKVEGEKALPIDHLGDRHLLVFKAVEDADVGKSKPAVGRGAGAALMVDGGQQAKGDAAHYVAYLKFAIDVPGKVTSVKLRLWNAGNPSGNGGNVCLVTEPWTEKDITYEKRPAVGEVLGNIGRVDAGQKLEVPLKVSLDGRKELSLAIDPVNNDSVNYVSREGGKAPELVAEFEK
;
A
#
# COMPACT_ATOMS: atom_id res chain seq x y z
N THR A 1 28.38 3.69 -15.53
CA THR A 1 27.22 4.62 -15.44
C THR A 1 26.08 3.94 -14.70
N PHE A 2 25.42 4.63 -13.77
CA PHE A 2 24.23 4.08 -13.11
C PHE A 2 23.01 4.17 -14.02
N VAL A 3 22.18 3.12 -14.02
CA VAL A 3 20.87 3.12 -14.70
C VAL A 3 20.04 4.31 -14.24
N LYS A 4 19.38 5.00 -15.17
CA LYS A 4 18.41 6.06 -14.89
C LYS A 4 17.20 5.91 -15.82
N CYS A 5 16.00 6.18 -15.30
CA CYS A 5 14.80 6.26 -16.11
C CYS A 5 14.82 7.54 -17.00
N PRO A 6 14.08 7.58 -18.11
CA PRO A 6 13.17 6.56 -18.64
C PRO A 6 13.88 5.30 -19.16
N LEU A 7 13.19 4.15 -19.08
CA LEU A 7 13.73 2.87 -19.52
C LEU A 7 12.99 2.36 -20.75
N GLY A 8 13.74 1.75 -21.66
CA GLY A 8 13.19 0.99 -22.79
C GLY A 8 13.87 -0.36 -22.94
N LEU A 9 13.18 -1.27 -23.62
CA LEU A 9 13.73 -2.58 -23.97
C LEU A 9 15.00 -2.41 -24.82
N LEU A 10 16.07 -3.11 -24.44
CA LEU A 10 17.29 -3.23 -25.21
C LEU A 10 17.26 -4.52 -26.03
N TRP A 11 17.13 -5.65 -25.34
CA TRP A 11 16.99 -6.98 -25.95
C TRP A 11 16.20 -7.91 -25.03
N PHE A 12 15.69 -9.01 -25.59
CA PHE A 12 15.09 -10.13 -24.87
C PHE A 12 15.49 -11.44 -25.55
N GLY A 13 15.60 -12.53 -24.78
CA GLY A 13 16.07 -13.81 -25.32
C GLY A 13 16.66 -14.72 -24.25
N ASP A 14 17.74 -15.41 -24.62
CA ASP A 14 18.40 -16.37 -23.75
C ASP A 14 19.05 -15.73 -22.50
N PRO A 15 19.20 -16.50 -21.40
CA PRO A 15 18.69 -17.86 -21.23
C PRO A 15 17.17 -17.90 -21.07
N GLY A 16 16.53 -18.86 -21.74
CA GLY A 16 15.14 -19.28 -21.51
C GLY A 16 14.99 -20.20 -20.27
N PRO A 17 13.81 -20.79 -20.03
CA PRO A 17 13.49 -21.46 -18.77
C PRO A 17 14.17 -22.83 -18.58
N PHE A 18 14.70 -23.44 -19.65
CA PHE A 18 15.10 -24.86 -19.66
C PHE A 18 16.17 -25.22 -18.62
N HIS A 19 17.19 -24.36 -18.45
CA HIS A 19 18.25 -24.57 -17.46
C HIS A 19 17.97 -23.88 -16.12
N MET A 20 16.92 -23.07 -16.05
CA MET A 20 16.66 -22.19 -14.93
C MET A 20 15.95 -22.92 -13.80
N ILE A 21 16.34 -22.56 -12.58
CA ILE A 21 15.83 -23.16 -11.36
C ILE A 21 14.43 -22.63 -11.08
N SER A 22 13.55 -23.48 -10.55
CA SER A 22 12.23 -23.06 -10.07
C SER A 22 12.35 -21.87 -9.12
N ARG A 23 11.59 -20.81 -9.39
CA ARG A 23 11.59 -19.57 -8.61
C ARG A 23 11.38 -19.75 -7.11
N HIS A 24 10.65 -20.81 -6.73
CA HIS A 24 10.32 -21.09 -5.33
C HIS A 24 11.54 -21.56 -4.54
N ARG A 25 12.62 -21.93 -5.22
CA ARG A 25 13.88 -22.32 -4.62
C ARG A 25 14.76 -21.14 -4.23
N ARG A 26 14.40 -19.89 -4.60
CA ARG A 26 15.17 -18.67 -4.24
C ARG A 26 16.68 -18.83 -4.48
N ALA A 27 17.04 -19.19 -5.71
CA ALA A 27 18.41 -19.40 -6.12
C ALA A 27 19.28 -18.14 -5.94
N ALA A 28 20.59 -18.30 -6.01
CA ALA A 28 21.53 -17.19 -6.01
C ALA A 28 21.18 -16.18 -7.09
N SER A 29 21.28 -14.89 -6.76
CA SER A 29 21.02 -13.82 -7.72
C SER A 29 22.08 -13.83 -8.82
N PRO A 30 21.70 -13.51 -10.06
CA PRO A 30 22.67 -13.33 -11.14
C PRO A 30 23.65 -12.19 -10.80
N LEU A 31 24.83 -12.20 -11.41
CA LEU A 31 25.85 -11.16 -11.22
C LEU A 31 26.14 -10.51 -12.55
N SER A 32 26.59 -9.25 -12.53
CA SER A 32 27.05 -8.61 -13.75
C SER A 32 28.12 -7.57 -13.48
N VAL A 33 29.23 -7.67 -14.19
CA VAL A 33 30.42 -6.83 -14.07
C VAL A 33 31.13 -6.79 -15.42
N ASN A 34 31.76 -5.66 -15.74
CA ASN A 34 32.55 -5.47 -16.96
C ASN A 34 31.82 -5.92 -18.26
N GLY A 35 30.54 -5.59 -18.39
CA GLY A 35 29.73 -5.93 -19.56
C GLY A 35 29.28 -7.39 -19.68
N ILE A 36 29.54 -8.25 -18.70
CA ILE A 36 29.14 -9.66 -18.72
C ILE A 36 28.05 -9.91 -17.68
N LEU A 37 27.01 -10.64 -18.07
CA LEU A 37 25.93 -11.15 -17.22
C LEU A 37 26.19 -12.63 -16.93
N PHE A 38 26.38 -12.96 -15.65
CA PHE A 38 26.55 -14.32 -15.15
C PHE A 38 25.24 -14.87 -14.60
N VAL A 39 24.82 -16.01 -15.14
CA VAL A 39 23.57 -16.68 -14.76
C VAL A 39 23.86 -18.10 -14.30
N GLN A 40 23.32 -18.48 -13.14
CA GLN A 40 23.35 -19.84 -12.63
C GLN A 40 22.05 -20.56 -12.97
N GLY A 41 22.17 -21.71 -13.63
CA GLY A 41 21.12 -22.72 -13.76
C GLY A 41 21.30 -23.84 -12.73
N GLU A 42 20.54 -24.91 -12.86
CA GLU A 42 20.55 -26.01 -11.87
C GLU A 42 21.88 -26.79 -11.85
N HIS A 43 22.43 -27.07 -13.04
CA HIS A 43 23.66 -27.85 -13.25
C HIS A 43 24.70 -27.10 -14.10
N VAL A 44 24.53 -25.77 -14.24
CA VAL A 44 25.28 -24.99 -15.21
C VAL A 44 25.47 -23.56 -14.73
N VAL A 45 26.59 -22.96 -15.10
CA VAL A 45 26.80 -21.51 -15.03
C VAL A 45 27.12 -21.00 -16.43
N MET A 46 26.65 -19.79 -16.73
CA MET A 46 26.71 -19.21 -18.07
C MET A 46 27.16 -17.75 -18.01
N GLY A 47 27.89 -17.31 -19.02
CA GLY A 47 28.25 -15.91 -19.26
C GLY A 47 27.60 -15.41 -20.54
N PHE A 48 26.96 -14.24 -20.48
CA PHE A 48 26.34 -13.56 -21.61
C PHE A 48 26.89 -12.13 -21.73
N ASP A 49 27.05 -11.63 -22.93
CA ASP A 49 27.26 -10.20 -23.16
C ASP A 49 25.98 -9.44 -22.74
N ALA A 50 26.13 -8.53 -21.78
CA ALA A 50 25.01 -7.82 -21.18
C ALA A 50 24.28 -6.89 -22.17
N TYR A 51 24.95 -6.43 -23.23
CA TYR A 51 24.43 -5.41 -24.15
C TYR A 51 23.70 -5.99 -25.36
N ASN A 52 23.99 -7.23 -25.74
CA ASN A 52 23.39 -7.87 -26.93
C ASN A 52 22.81 -9.27 -26.66
N GLY A 53 23.03 -9.86 -25.48
CA GLY A 53 22.51 -11.18 -25.11
C GLY A 53 23.25 -12.36 -25.73
N PHE A 54 24.40 -12.13 -26.39
CA PHE A 54 25.21 -13.21 -26.96
C PHE A 54 25.79 -14.09 -25.86
N LYS A 55 25.57 -15.41 -25.95
CA LYS A 55 26.15 -16.38 -25.01
C LYS A 55 27.65 -16.49 -25.27
N LEU A 56 28.45 -16.02 -24.33
CA LEU A 56 29.91 -16.07 -24.42
C LEU A 56 30.42 -17.48 -24.12
N TRP A 57 29.90 -18.09 -23.06
CA TRP A 57 30.31 -19.42 -22.63
C TRP A 57 29.26 -20.07 -21.73
N GLU A 58 29.36 -21.39 -21.61
CA GLU A 58 28.53 -22.23 -20.75
C GLU A 58 29.41 -23.29 -20.11
N ARG A 59 29.27 -23.50 -18.79
CA ARG A 59 30.04 -24.49 -18.06
C ARG A 59 29.16 -25.33 -17.16
N LYS A 60 29.20 -26.65 -17.37
CA LYS A 60 28.51 -27.62 -16.53
C LYS A 60 29.24 -27.76 -15.19
N ILE A 61 28.49 -27.56 -14.11
CA ILE A 61 28.93 -27.80 -12.74
C ILE A 61 27.75 -28.50 -12.06
N GLU A 62 27.89 -29.80 -11.83
CA GLU A 62 26.82 -30.61 -11.27
C GLU A 62 26.36 -30.09 -9.90
N ASN A 63 25.05 -29.94 -9.72
CA ASN A 63 24.43 -29.45 -8.49
C ASN A 63 25.02 -28.12 -7.99
N VAL A 64 25.32 -27.20 -8.90
CA VAL A 64 25.88 -25.87 -8.56
C VAL A 64 24.89 -24.99 -7.81
N VAL A 65 23.59 -25.27 -7.93
CA VAL A 65 22.53 -24.51 -7.30
C VAL A 65 22.66 -24.47 -5.77
N ARG A 66 22.57 -23.25 -5.20
CA ARG A 66 22.26 -23.07 -3.78
C ARG A 66 20.80 -22.65 -3.62
N PRO A 67 19.93 -23.52 -3.08
CA PRO A 67 18.58 -23.10 -2.77
C PRO A 67 18.60 -22.11 -1.60
N ASP A 68 17.63 -21.21 -1.59
CA ASP A 68 17.31 -20.35 -0.46
C ASP A 68 18.45 -19.42 -0.04
N ALA A 69 19.06 -18.81 -1.05
CA ALA A 69 20.11 -17.79 -0.94
C ALA A 69 19.70 -16.59 -0.06
N SER A 70 18.40 -16.40 0.20
CA SER A 70 17.92 -15.40 1.15
C SER A 70 18.36 -15.65 2.59
N ARG A 71 18.61 -16.92 2.96
CA ARG A 71 19.09 -17.34 4.28
C ARG A 71 20.53 -17.87 4.24
N GLU A 72 20.87 -18.64 3.21
CA GLU A 72 22.20 -19.28 3.08
C GLU A 72 23.28 -18.40 2.44
N ALA A 73 22.92 -17.18 2.02
CA ALA A 73 23.74 -16.31 1.17
C ALA A 73 24.01 -16.90 -0.23
N SER A 74 24.62 -16.10 -1.10
CA SER A 74 24.99 -16.52 -2.47
C SER A 74 26.22 -17.42 -2.44
N ASN A 75 26.31 -18.37 -3.38
CA ASN A 75 27.53 -19.11 -3.69
C ASN A 75 28.29 -18.58 -4.90
N LEU A 76 27.95 -17.37 -5.34
CA LEU A 76 28.51 -16.70 -6.50
C LEU A 76 29.15 -15.38 -6.09
N ALA A 77 30.32 -15.08 -6.65
CA ALA A 77 30.96 -13.76 -6.59
C ALA A 77 31.61 -13.45 -7.94
N ALA A 78 31.87 -12.17 -8.22
CA ALA A 78 32.53 -11.75 -9.46
C ALA A 78 33.37 -10.49 -9.23
N ASP A 79 34.48 -10.40 -9.94
CA ASP A 79 35.29 -9.20 -10.12
C ASP A 79 35.47 -8.89 -11.61
N ASP A 80 36.22 -7.84 -11.95
CA ASP A 80 36.41 -7.38 -13.34
C ASP A 80 36.97 -8.44 -14.30
N THR A 81 37.61 -9.50 -13.78
CA THR A 81 38.34 -10.50 -14.56
C THR A 81 37.88 -11.93 -14.32
N SER A 82 37.09 -12.17 -13.27
CA SER A 82 36.85 -13.51 -12.74
C SER A 82 35.42 -13.69 -12.23
N PHE A 83 34.89 -14.89 -12.43
CA PHE A 83 33.64 -15.36 -11.83
C PHE A 83 33.92 -16.54 -10.90
N PHE A 84 33.47 -16.43 -9.65
CA PHE A 84 33.76 -17.39 -8.59
C PHE A 84 32.50 -18.19 -8.24
N VAL A 85 32.63 -19.51 -8.19
CA VAL A 85 31.52 -20.43 -7.95
C VAL A 85 31.88 -21.41 -6.84
N ALA A 86 31.21 -21.30 -5.70
CA ALA A 86 31.40 -22.22 -4.58
C ALA A 86 30.41 -23.40 -4.63
N THR A 87 30.94 -24.62 -4.58
CA THR A 87 30.15 -25.87 -4.51
C THR A 87 30.88 -26.92 -3.69
N GLY A 88 30.18 -27.56 -2.76
CA GLY A 88 30.81 -28.49 -1.82
C GLY A 88 31.86 -27.79 -0.95
N ASP A 89 33.09 -28.30 -0.96
CA ASP A 89 34.26 -27.84 -0.22
C ASP A 89 35.23 -26.98 -1.05
N ARG A 90 34.85 -26.64 -2.29
CA ARG A 90 35.69 -25.90 -3.24
C ARG A 90 35.00 -24.65 -3.78
N CYS A 91 35.81 -23.67 -4.15
CA CYS A 91 35.42 -22.51 -4.94
C CYS A 91 36.25 -22.46 -6.21
N VAL A 92 35.59 -22.55 -7.37
CA VAL A 92 36.25 -22.48 -8.67
C VAL A 92 36.28 -21.03 -9.14
N ARG A 93 37.45 -20.55 -9.57
CA ARG A 93 37.64 -19.28 -10.25
C ARG A 93 37.63 -19.51 -11.75
N LEU A 94 36.68 -18.90 -12.42
CA LEU A 94 36.56 -18.90 -13.87
C LEU A 94 37.03 -17.57 -14.44
N ASP A 95 37.65 -17.61 -15.61
CA ASP A 95 37.83 -16.41 -16.43
C ASP A 95 36.46 -15.82 -16.79
N ALA A 96 36.28 -14.52 -16.56
CA ALA A 96 35.00 -13.85 -16.80
C ALA A 96 34.57 -13.92 -18.28
N ALA A 97 35.50 -13.80 -19.23
CA ALA A 97 35.20 -13.68 -20.66
C ALA A 97 35.05 -15.03 -21.37
N THR A 98 35.76 -16.06 -20.90
CA THR A 98 35.86 -17.37 -21.57
C THR A 98 35.24 -18.52 -20.79
N GLY A 99 35.06 -18.39 -19.47
CA GLY A 99 34.57 -19.47 -18.61
C GLY A 99 35.62 -20.55 -18.29
N GLU A 100 36.87 -20.37 -18.74
CA GLU A 100 37.98 -21.28 -18.46
C GLU A 100 38.35 -21.27 -16.98
N GLU A 101 38.79 -22.42 -16.45
CA GLU A 101 39.23 -22.51 -15.07
C GLU A 101 40.58 -21.83 -14.88
N LYS A 102 40.66 -20.88 -13.95
CA LYS A 102 41.92 -20.24 -13.55
C LYS A 102 42.52 -20.84 -12.28
N ALA A 103 41.68 -21.19 -11.32
CA ALA A 103 42.11 -21.71 -10.02
C ALA A 103 40.96 -22.42 -9.29
N VAL A 104 41.33 -23.24 -8.31
CA VAL A 104 40.41 -23.82 -7.32
C VAL A 104 40.92 -23.48 -5.93
N TYR A 105 40.04 -22.91 -5.10
CA TYR A 105 40.31 -22.62 -3.69
C TYR A 105 39.59 -23.62 -2.81
N THR A 106 40.24 -24.05 -1.73
CA THR A 106 39.71 -24.98 -0.75
C THR A 106 39.43 -24.29 0.58
N LEU A 107 38.60 -24.92 1.41
CA LEU A 107 38.37 -24.48 2.79
C LEU A 107 39.66 -24.62 3.64
N PRO A 108 39.81 -23.83 4.72
CA PRO A 108 40.76 -24.16 5.79
C PRO A 108 40.56 -25.61 6.25
N PRO A 109 41.63 -26.33 6.65
CA PRO A 109 41.53 -27.71 7.11
C PRO A 109 40.46 -27.85 8.21
N PRO A 110 39.45 -28.73 8.03
CA PRO A 110 38.45 -28.95 9.05
C PRO A 110 39.03 -29.72 10.23
N PRO A 111 38.37 -29.71 11.41
CA PRO A 111 38.68 -30.65 12.48
C PRO A 111 38.63 -32.10 11.98
N GLU A 112 39.46 -32.97 12.57
CA GLU A 112 39.61 -34.37 12.15
C GLU A 112 38.25 -35.10 12.16
N GLY A 113 37.97 -35.83 11.07
CA GLY A 113 36.71 -36.58 10.89
C GLY A 113 35.50 -35.75 10.49
N GLU A 114 35.63 -34.43 10.32
CA GLU A 114 34.52 -33.56 9.91
C GLU A 114 34.53 -33.24 8.42
N THR A 115 33.38 -33.40 7.77
CA THR A 115 33.15 -32.85 6.42
C THR A 115 32.56 -31.45 6.53
N ARG A 116 33.11 -30.52 5.75
CA ARG A 116 32.68 -29.12 5.71
C ARG A 116 32.33 -28.71 4.29
N LYS A 117 31.48 -27.69 4.19
CA LYS A 117 31.08 -27.08 2.92
C LYS A 117 31.29 -25.57 2.97
N TRP A 118 31.42 -24.97 1.80
CA TRP A 118 31.47 -23.53 1.63
C TRP A 118 30.11 -22.91 1.96
N GLY A 119 30.10 -21.91 2.83
CA GLY A 119 28.93 -21.11 3.17
C GLY A 119 28.88 -19.82 2.34
N TYR A 120 29.12 -18.69 3.02
CA TYR A 120 29.27 -17.35 2.45
C TYR A 120 30.42 -17.26 1.44
N LEU A 121 30.24 -16.48 0.37
CA LEU A 121 31.24 -16.15 -0.63
C LEU A 121 31.18 -14.66 -0.98
N ALA A 122 32.32 -13.99 -1.00
CA ALA A 122 32.47 -12.64 -1.54
C ALA A 122 33.89 -12.40 -2.05
N VAL A 123 34.06 -11.41 -2.93
CA VAL A 123 35.38 -10.95 -3.39
C VAL A 123 35.45 -9.44 -3.25
N ASP A 124 36.53 -8.94 -2.63
CA ASP A 124 36.83 -7.50 -2.53
C ASP A 124 38.35 -7.30 -2.52
N LYS A 125 38.86 -6.35 -3.31
CA LYS A 125 40.28 -5.93 -3.34
C LYS A 125 41.28 -7.09 -3.40
N GLY A 126 41.01 -8.11 -4.23
CA GLY A 126 41.89 -9.26 -4.43
C GLY A 126 41.88 -10.29 -3.30
N LEU A 127 40.94 -10.19 -2.36
CA LEU A 127 40.67 -11.18 -1.32
C LEU A 127 39.35 -11.90 -1.60
N LEU A 128 39.40 -13.23 -1.56
CA LEU A 128 38.24 -14.10 -1.61
C LEU A 128 37.83 -14.45 -0.18
N PHE A 129 36.70 -13.92 0.27
CA PHE A 129 36.15 -14.18 1.59
C PHE A 129 35.26 -15.41 1.53
N GLY A 130 35.45 -16.31 2.49
CA GLY A 130 34.69 -17.53 2.61
C GLY A 130 34.30 -17.84 4.05
N SER A 131 33.33 -18.72 4.20
CA SER A 131 33.00 -19.32 5.49
C SER A 131 32.91 -20.84 5.35
N SER A 132 33.33 -21.58 6.38
CA SER A 132 33.17 -23.03 6.45
C SER A 132 31.98 -23.40 7.34
N MET A 133 31.11 -24.29 6.86
CA MET A 133 29.92 -24.75 7.58
C MET A 133 29.85 -26.28 7.63
N LYS A 134 29.32 -26.84 8.73
CA LYS A 134 28.92 -28.27 8.81
C LYS A 134 27.63 -28.49 8.04
N THR A 135 26.59 -27.77 8.44
CA THR A 135 25.24 -27.77 7.87
C THR A 135 24.59 -26.41 8.11
N GLY A 136 23.65 -26.01 7.26
CA GLY A 136 22.66 -24.97 7.60
C GLY A 136 23.04 -23.52 7.25
N LEU A 137 22.64 -22.61 8.14
CA LEU A 137 22.53 -21.15 7.91
C LEU A 137 23.66 -20.32 8.56
N ALA A 138 24.63 -20.99 9.18
CA ALA A 138 25.68 -20.37 9.97
C ALA A 138 27.01 -21.11 9.87
N CYS A 139 28.08 -20.43 10.27
CA CYS A 139 29.44 -20.95 10.30
C CYS A 139 30.10 -20.73 11.66
N ASP A 140 31.14 -21.51 11.92
CA ASP A 140 32.08 -21.35 13.03
C ASP A 140 33.48 -20.93 12.54
N THR A 141 33.64 -20.71 11.23
CA THR A 141 34.90 -20.32 10.61
C THR A 141 34.65 -19.34 9.48
N LEU A 142 35.30 -18.17 9.56
CA LEU A 142 35.43 -17.19 8.48
C LEU A 142 36.88 -17.14 8.03
N PHE A 143 37.14 -16.90 6.76
CA PHE A 143 38.49 -16.82 6.23
C PHE A 143 38.57 -15.89 5.03
N ALA A 144 39.79 -15.48 4.68
CA ALA A 144 40.09 -14.84 3.42
C ALA A 144 41.29 -15.48 2.74
N THR A 145 41.20 -15.68 1.43
CA THR A 145 42.26 -16.21 0.58
C THR A 145 42.69 -15.15 -0.43
N ARG A 146 44.00 -15.01 -0.67
CA ARG A 146 44.49 -14.11 -1.71
C ARG A 146 44.15 -14.68 -3.09
N VAL A 147 43.40 -13.94 -3.90
CA VAL A 147 42.95 -14.40 -5.22
C VAL A 147 44.14 -14.71 -6.14
N ALA A 148 45.20 -13.92 -6.07
CA ALA A 148 46.37 -14.05 -6.94
C ALA A 148 47.22 -15.30 -6.64
N SER A 149 47.50 -15.60 -5.37
CA SER A 149 48.38 -16.72 -4.99
C SER A 149 47.65 -17.97 -4.54
N GLY A 150 46.38 -17.87 -4.14
CA GLY A 150 45.64 -18.96 -3.48
C GLY A 150 46.02 -19.18 -2.02
N GLU A 151 46.94 -18.39 -1.48
CA GLU A 151 47.36 -18.49 -0.08
C GLU A 151 46.30 -17.93 0.87
N MET A 152 46.12 -18.61 2.00
CA MET A 152 45.26 -18.16 3.08
C MET A 152 45.82 -16.88 3.70
N ALA A 153 45.06 -15.78 3.64
CA ALA A 153 45.46 -14.51 4.25
C ALA A 153 45.23 -14.54 5.76
N TRP A 154 44.10 -15.11 6.20
CA TRP A 154 43.77 -15.29 7.62
C TRP A 154 42.59 -16.27 7.78
N VAL A 155 42.48 -16.84 8.98
CA VAL A 155 41.35 -17.66 9.42
C VAL A 155 40.87 -17.15 10.78
N HIS A 156 39.57 -16.96 10.91
CA HIS A 156 38.88 -16.64 12.15
C HIS A 156 38.02 -17.84 12.54
N SER A 157 38.30 -18.45 13.69
CA SER A 157 37.63 -19.66 14.18
C SER A 157 36.88 -19.41 15.48
N GLY A 158 35.74 -20.08 15.64
CA GLY A 158 34.86 -20.02 16.80
C GLY A 158 33.52 -19.32 16.52
N GLY A 159 32.62 -19.43 17.50
CA GLY A 159 31.30 -18.79 17.45
C GLY A 159 30.26 -19.56 16.64
N ASN A 160 29.13 -18.90 16.40
CA ASN A 160 28.08 -19.35 15.49
C ASN A 160 27.51 -18.14 14.75
N ILE A 161 27.98 -17.96 13.52
CA ILE A 161 27.86 -16.75 12.71
C ILE A 161 26.89 -16.99 11.55
N PRO A 162 25.68 -16.41 11.56
CA PRO A 162 24.75 -16.53 10.44
C PRO A 162 25.30 -15.92 9.15
N HIS A 163 25.21 -16.61 8.01
CA HIS A 163 25.79 -16.13 6.76
C HIS A 163 25.21 -14.79 6.29
N SER A 164 23.90 -14.60 6.47
CA SER A 164 23.20 -13.35 6.11
C SER A 164 23.61 -12.15 6.98
N SER A 165 24.29 -12.39 8.11
CA SER A 165 24.77 -11.35 9.02
C SER A 165 26.13 -10.76 8.61
N ILE A 166 26.77 -11.32 7.58
CA ILE A 166 28.11 -10.92 7.13
C ILE A 166 28.00 -9.79 6.09
N SER A 167 28.71 -8.69 6.33
CA SER A 167 28.88 -7.61 5.36
C SER A 167 30.33 -7.11 5.34
N ILE A 168 30.75 -6.53 4.21
CA ILE A 168 32.12 -6.08 3.97
C ILE A 168 32.09 -4.63 3.52
N GLY A 169 32.99 -3.81 4.04
CA GLY A 169 33.18 -2.43 3.58
C GLY A 169 34.22 -1.65 4.39
N ASP A 170 34.78 -0.61 3.77
CA ASP A 170 35.86 0.22 4.32
C ASP A 170 37.02 -0.58 4.92
N GLY A 171 37.42 -1.66 4.25
CA GLY A 171 38.52 -2.52 4.71
C GLY A 171 38.20 -3.34 5.96
N ARG A 172 36.91 -3.58 6.25
CA ARG A 172 36.46 -4.37 7.40
C ARG A 172 35.45 -5.43 6.98
N VAL A 173 35.42 -6.51 7.75
CA VAL A 173 34.35 -7.53 7.73
C VAL A 173 33.55 -7.38 9.02
N PHE A 174 32.23 -7.27 8.88
CA PHE A 174 31.27 -7.17 9.97
C PHE A 174 30.43 -8.44 10.03
N PHE A 175 30.19 -8.97 11.24
CA PHE A 175 29.38 -10.17 11.42
C PHE A 175 28.79 -10.25 12.83
N ALA A 176 27.72 -11.03 12.99
CA ALA A 176 27.10 -11.29 14.28
C ALA A 176 27.39 -12.72 14.73
N ASP A 177 27.85 -12.87 15.97
CA ASP A 177 28.06 -14.15 16.62
C ASP A 177 26.98 -14.37 17.69
N THR A 178 26.30 -15.52 17.65
CA THR A 178 25.28 -15.85 18.65
C THR A 178 25.87 -16.25 20.00
N VAL A 179 27.17 -16.56 20.06
CA VAL A 179 27.84 -16.99 21.29
C VAL A 179 28.22 -15.76 22.14
N VAL A 180 27.47 -15.55 23.22
CA VAL A 180 27.65 -14.42 24.15
C VAL A 180 27.67 -14.95 25.59
N ALA A 181 28.71 -14.59 26.35
CA ALA A 181 28.82 -14.94 27.77
C ALA A 181 27.63 -14.42 28.57
N GLU A 182 27.19 -15.17 29.58
CA GLU A 182 25.96 -14.85 30.33
C GLU A 182 26.06 -13.50 31.03
N GLU A 183 27.22 -13.16 31.62
CA GLU A 183 27.44 -11.86 32.27
C GLU A 183 27.19 -10.69 31.31
N HIS A 184 27.61 -10.82 30.04
CA HIS A 184 27.38 -9.81 29.01
C HIS A 184 25.90 -9.73 28.59
N ARG A 185 25.20 -10.87 28.55
CA ARG A 185 23.76 -10.89 28.28
C ARG A 185 22.99 -10.19 29.39
N GLN A 186 23.36 -10.43 30.66
CA GLN A 186 22.78 -9.77 31.82
C GLN A 186 23.01 -8.26 31.78
N ALA A 187 24.24 -7.83 31.47
CA ALA A 187 24.57 -6.40 31.36
C ALA A 187 23.75 -5.68 30.28
N VAL A 188 23.62 -6.28 29.08
CA VAL A 188 22.85 -5.68 27.98
C VAL A 188 21.35 -5.63 28.27
N LEU A 189 20.82 -6.63 28.98
CA LEU A 189 19.39 -6.77 29.26
C LEU A 189 18.98 -6.22 30.63
N GLN A 190 19.86 -5.51 31.34
CA GLN A 190 19.63 -5.06 32.72
C GLN A 190 18.27 -4.38 32.91
N ASP A 191 17.91 -3.46 32.02
CA ASP A 191 16.60 -2.76 32.07
C ASP A 191 15.43 -3.69 31.79
N ALA A 192 15.58 -4.63 30.85
CA ALA A 192 14.54 -5.61 30.50
C ALA A 192 14.34 -6.68 31.57
N LEU A 193 15.29 -6.83 32.50
CA LEU A 193 15.24 -7.78 33.62
C LEU A 193 14.72 -7.14 34.91
N LYS A 194 14.73 -5.81 35.01
CA LYS A 194 14.33 -5.07 36.21
C LYS A 194 12.89 -5.39 36.61
N GLY A 195 12.70 -5.79 37.88
CA GLY A 195 11.38 -6.07 38.45
C GLY A 195 10.73 -7.40 38.01
N LYS A 196 11.45 -8.25 37.26
CA LYS A 196 10.97 -9.58 36.88
C LYS A 196 11.22 -10.61 37.98
N SER A 197 10.34 -11.62 38.06
CA SER A 197 10.58 -12.81 38.88
C SER A 197 11.82 -13.56 38.39
N ALA A 198 12.45 -14.38 39.25
CA ALA A 198 13.62 -15.17 38.85
C ALA A 198 13.34 -16.05 37.61
N ARG A 199 12.14 -16.63 37.52
CA ARG A 199 11.70 -17.43 36.37
C ARG A 199 11.60 -16.59 35.10
N ASP A 200 10.96 -15.42 35.18
CA ASP A 200 10.75 -14.55 34.02
C ASP A 200 12.05 -13.87 33.56
N ALA A 201 12.95 -13.56 34.50
CA ALA A 201 14.29 -13.06 34.22
C ALA A 201 15.13 -14.11 33.49
N ALA A 202 15.13 -15.37 33.97
CA ALA A 202 15.81 -16.47 33.30
C ALA A 202 15.24 -16.72 31.89
N ASP A 203 13.92 -16.67 31.73
CA ASP A 203 13.29 -16.84 30.41
C ASP A 203 13.62 -15.67 29.46
N THR A 204 13.66 -14.44 29.97
CA THR A 204 14.08 -13.25 29.21
C THR A 204 15.54 -13.36 28.77
N LEU A 205 16.46 -13.73 29.67
CA LEU A 205 17.87 -13.95 29.35
C LEU A 205 18.07 -15.01 28.27
N ARG A 206 17.30 -16.10 28.32
CA ARG A 206 17.39 -17.19 27.36
C ARG A 206 16.80 -16.83 25.99
N LYS A 207 15.63 -16.16 25.95
CA LYS A 207 14.88 -15.91 24.71
C LYS A 207 15.29 -14.64 23.98
N SER A 208 15.90 -13.67 24.67
CA SER A 208 16.25 -12.40 24.04
C SER A 208 17.38 -12.58 23.01
N PRO A 209 17.25 -12.04 21.79
CA PRO A 209 18.26 -12.17 20.75
C PRO A 209 19.44 -11.21 20.96
N VAL A 210 20.29 -11.53 21.94
CA VAL A 210 21.57 -10.83 22.16
C VAL A 210 22.66 -11.49 21.33
N TYR A 211 23.36 -10.70 20.53
CA TYR A 211 24.48 -11.12 19.68
C TYR A 211 25.75 -10.38 20.06
N ARG A 212 26.92 -11.00 19.86
CA ARG A 212 28.20 -10.32 19.83
C ARG A 212 28.45 -9.83 18.41
N LEU A 213 28.38 -8.53 18.19
CA LEU A 213 28.66 -7.92 16.91
C LEU A 213 30.16 -7.65 16.81
N CYS A 214 30.76 -8.04 15.70
CA CYS A 214 32.21 -7.99 15.51
C CYS A 214 32.55 -7.17 14.26
N ALA A 215 33.67 -6.45 14.33
CA ALA A 215 34.37 -5.92 13.17
C ALA A 215 35.83 -6.40 13.21
N ILE A 216 36.29 -6.98 12.10
CA ILE A 216 37.69 -7.36 11.89
C ILE A 216 38.25 -6.65 10.67
N GLU A 217 39.56 -6.43 10.64
CA GLU A 217 40.23 -5.89 9.46
C GLU A 217 40.18 -6.91 8.31
N SER A 218 39.76 -6.48 7.12
CA SER A 218 39.55 -7.41 6.00
C SER A 218 40.85 -8.01 5.47
N SER A 219 41.99 -7.31 5.60
CA SER A 219 43.30 -7.78 5.13
C SER A 219 44.00 -8.77 6.06
N THR A 220 43.78 -8.68 7.37
CA THR A 220 44.54 -9.46 8.37
C THR A 220 43.67 -10.31 9.29
N GLY A 221 42.36 -10.11 9.31
CA GLY A 221 41.44 -10.78 10.22
C GLY A 221 41.55 -10.32 11.68
N LYS A 222 42.38 -9.30 11.96
CA LYS A 222 42.58 -8.79 13.32
C LYS A 222 41.32 -8.10 13.85
N PRO A 223 40.94 -8.32 15.12
CA PRO A 223 39.82 -7.62 15.75
C PRO A 223 40.01 -6.11 15.72
N VAL A 224 38.96 -5.38 15.32
CA VAL A 224 38.87 -3.92 15.41
C VAL A 224 38.03 -3.55 16.63
N TRP A 225 36.82 -4.09 16.71
CA TRP A 225 35.95 -3.95 17.88
C TRP A 225 34.97 -5.14 17.96
N GLN A 226 34.47 -5.41 19.17
CA GLN A 226 33.42 -6.38 19.42
C GLN A 226 32.49 -5.86 20.53
N LYS A 227 31.19 -6.08 20.41
CA LYS A 227 30.21 -5.57 21.38
C LYS A 227 28.97 -6.45 21.49
N PRO A 228 28.51 -6.80 22.71
CA PRO A 228 27.22 -7.44 22.89
C PRO A 228 26.08 -6.43 22.65
N VAL A 229 25.09 -6.80 21.85
CA VAL A 229 23.95 -5.93 21.49
C VAL A 229 22.66 -6.73 21.49
N ASP A 230 21.60 -6.17 22.09
CA ASP A 230 20.25 -6.70 21.99
C ASP A 230 19.64 -6.30 20.64
N LEU A 231 19.30 -7.31 19.84
CA LEU A 231 18.68 -7.15 18.53
C LEU A 231 17.19 -7.56 18.55
N SER A 232 16.53 -7.43 19.70
CA SER A 232 15.10 -7.70 19.87
C SER A 232 14.24 -6.96 18.83
N GLY A 233 13.51 -7.71 18.01
CA GLY A 233 12.70 -7.17 16.91
C GLY A 233 13.44 -7.05 15.57
N CYS A 234 14.77 -7.18 15.55
CA CYS A 234 15.52 -7.46 14.31
C CYS A 234 15.47 -8.96 13.98
N VAL A 235 15.15 -9.82 14.95
CA VAL A 235 14.86 -11.24 14.76
C VAL A 235 13.66 -11.64 15.64
N GLY A 236 13.05 -12.81 15.36
CA GLY A 236 11.78 -13.27 15.93
C GLY A 236 10.51 -12.72 15.23
N GLY A 237 9.34 -13.17 15.69
CA GLY A 237 8.01 -12.75 15.18
C GLY A 237 7.19 -13.91 14.58
N ALA A 238 5.93 -13.62 14.20
CA ALA A 238 4.99 -14.61 13.63
C ALA A 238 5.46 -15.21 12.28
N TYR A 239 6.44 -14.56 11.64
CA TYR A 239 7.07 -14.98 10.40
C TYR A 239 8.54 -15.21 10.67
N TYR A 240 9.01 -16.42 10.36
CA TYR A 240 10.41 -16.82 10.56
C TYR A 240 11.38 -15.81 9.92
N THR A 241 12.50 -15.53 10.59
CA THR A 241 13.44 -14.46 10.23
C THR A 241 14.90 -14.87 10.48
N ALA A 242 15.78 -14.51 9.53
CA ALA A 242 17.24 -14.55 9.69
C ALA A 242 17.76 -13.14 9.97
N LEU A 243 18.91 -13.02 10.66
CA LEU A 243 19.55 -11.72 10.89
C LEU A 243 20.35 -11.31 9.66
N GLY A 244 20.03 -10.15 9.09
CA GLY A 244 20.76 -9.50 8.00
C GLY A 244 21.64 -8.35 8.48
N SER A 245 22.74 -8.09 7.76
CA SER A 245 23.49 -6.85 7.88
C SER A 245 23.76 -6.18 6.52
N MET A 246 23.93 -4.86 6.54
CA MET A 246 24.31 -4.05 5.38
C MET A 246 25.23 -2.91 5.81
N TYR A 247 26.12 -2.49 4.92
CA TYR A 247 27.10 -1.45 5.18
C TYR A 247 27.06 -0.36 4.10
N ARG A 248 27.14 0.91 4.51
CA ARG A 248 27.39 2.06 3.62
C ARG A 248 27.94 3.25 4.40
N GLY A 249 29.01 3.86 3.90
CA GLY A 249 29.46 5.20 4.32
C GLY A 249 29.69 5.35 5.84
N GLY A 250 30.27 4.34 6.48
CA GLY A 250 30.51 4.31 7.92
C GLY A 250 29.30 3.91 8.79
N VAL A 251 28.16 3.57 8.19
CA VAL A 251 26.95 3.09 8.87
C VAL A 251 26.77 1.59 8.61
N LEU A 252 26.61 0.84 9.70
CA LEU A 252 26.33 -0.59 9.72
C LEU A 252 24.89 -0.81 10.21
N VAL A 253 24.06 -1.45 9.40
CA VAL A 253 22.63 -1.65 9.67
C VAL A 253 22.34 -3.12 9.91
N TRP A 254 21.64 -3.41 11.01
CA TRP A 254 21.17 -4.73 11.41
C TRP A 254 19.65 -4.79 11.33
N PHE A 255 19.12 -5.85 10.73
CA PHE A 255 17.70 -5.99 10.44
C PHE A 255 17.31 -7.45 10.26
N GLY A 256 16.01 -7.74 10.37
CA GLY A 256 15.43 -9.04 10.06
C GLY A 256 15.15 -9.26 8.59
N VAL A 257 15.46 -10.46 8.11
CA VAL A 257 15.08 -10.99 6.80
C VAL A 257 13.82 -11.82 6.98
N PHE A 258 12.66 -11.16 6.95
CA PHE A 258 11.35 -11.79 7.10
C PHE A 258 10.90 -12.50 5.81
N SER A 259 10.01 -13.49 5.94
CA SER A 259 9.52 -14.26 4.80
C SER A 259 8.91 -13.37 3.70
N ASP A 260 9.16 -13.76 2.46
CA ASP A 260 8.80 -13.05 1.24
C ASP A 260 7.32 -13.25 0.81
N GLY A 261 6.37 -13.12 1.73
CA GLY A 261 4.94 -13.43 1.50
C GLY A 261 4.02 -12.22 1.28
N HIS A 262 2.73 -12.50 1.06
CA HIS A 262 1.69 -11.52 0.67
C HIS A 262 1.00 -10.85 1.86
N TYR A 263 1.79 -10.23 2.73
CA TYR A 263 1.32 -9.83 4.06
C TYR A 263 0.78 -8.39 4.12
N TRP A 264 0.01 -7.94 3.13
CA TRP A 264 -0.65 -6.63 3.24
C TRP A 264 -1.70 -6.63 4.35
N LYS A 265 -2.49 -7.72 4.46
CA LYS A 265 -3.50 -7.86 5.51
C LYS A 265 -2.87 -7.78 6.90
N ASP A 266 -1.80 -8.54 7.13
CA ASP A 266 -1.08 -8.59 8.40
C ASP A 266 -0.38 -7.26 8.72
N PHE A 267 0.20 -6.61 7.70
CA PHE A 267 0.80 -5.28 7.83
C PHE A 267 -0.25 -4.24 8.27
N PHE A 268 -1.40 -4.19 7.61
CA PHE A 268 -2.48 -3.25 7.98
C PHE A 268 -3.15 -3.61 9.31
N ALA A 269 -3.06 -4.88 9.75
CA ALA A 269 -3.49 -5.33 11.06
C ALA A 269 -2.45 -5.05 12.18
N GLY A 270 -1.37 -4.32 11.90
CA GLY A 270 -0.36 -3.94 12.90
C GLY A 270 0.60 -5.07 13.31
N GLN A 271 0.53 -6.25 12.68
CA GLN A 271 1.35 -7.41 13.11
C GLN A 271 2.86 -7.19 12.93
N PHE A 272 3.27 -6.16 12.19
CA PHE A 272 4.66 -5.88 11.88
C PHE A 272 5.27 -4.81 12.80
N GLU A 273 4.49 -4.15 13.65
CA GLU A 273 4.92 -3.03 14.50
C GLU A 273 6.15 -3.32 15.35
N GLN A 274 6.38 -4.58 15.74
CA GLN A 274 7.54 -4.98 16.55
C GLN A 274 8.85 -5.08 15.75
N ARG A 275 8.80 -5.03 14.42
CA ARG A 275 9.99 -5.17 13.55
C ARG A 275 10.87 -3.93 13.67
N ARG A 276 12.15 -4.17 13.99
CA ARG A 276 13.14 -3.17 14.35
C ARG A 276 14.30 -3.15 13.36
N ILE A 277 14.88 -1.97 13.19
CA ILE A 277 16.21 -1.78 12.61
C ILE A 277 17.12 -1.12 13.63
N THR A 278 18.38 -1.56 13.67
CA THR A 278 19.44 -0.98 14.49
C THR A 278 20.61 -0.54 13.60
N ALA A 279 20.96 0.74 13.65
CA ALA A 279 22.09 1.31 12.92
C ALA A 279 23.23 1.70 13.87
N LEU A 280 24.44 1.28 13.55
CA LEU A 280 25.65 1.49 14.33
C LEU A 280 26.73 2.18 13.48
N SER A 281 27.69 2.82 14.13
CA SER A 281 28.92 3.23 13.49
C SER A 281 29.77 2.00 13.19
N ALA A 282 30.21 1.88 11.94
CA ALA A 282 31.15 0.85 11.51
C ALA A 282 32.55 1.03 12.14
N LYS A 283 32.88 2.25 12.60
CA LYS A 283 34.20 2.57 13.17
C LYS A 283 34.40 1.93 14.54
N ASP A 284 33.39 2.01 15.41
CA ASP A 284 33.52 1.71 16.85
C ASP A 284 32.31 0.97 17.46
N GLY A 285 31.29 0.63 16.66
CA GLY A 285 30.08 -0.04 17.15
C GLY A 285 29.16 0.84 17.99
N ARG A 286 29.38 2.16 18.04
CA ARG A 286 28.46 3.10 18.70
C ARG A 286 27.10 3.09 18.01
N GLN A 287 26.01 2.96 18.76
CA GLN A 287 24.66 3.03 18.20
C GLN A 287 24.35 4.44 17.73
N PHE A 288 23.93 4.56 16.47
CA PHE A 288 23.32 5.78 15.97
C PHE A 288 21.85 5.84 16.35
N TRP A 289 21.10 4.79 16.00
CA TRP A 289 19.68 4.68 16.35
C TRP A 289 19.21 3.23 16.35
N SER A 290 18.11 2.96 17.04
CA SER A 290 17.42 1.67 17.03
C SER A 290 15.93 1.88 17.21
N ARG A 291 15.12 1.56 16.19
CA ARG A 291 13.69 1.92 16.15
C ARG A 291 12.84 0.77 15.62
N LYS A 292 11.66 0.61 16.21
CA LYS A 292 10.58 -0.22 15.67
C LYS A 292 9.91 0.57 14.56
N ILE A 293 10.05 0.13 13.32
CA ILE A 293 9.59 0.86 12.12
C ILE A 293 8.55 0.10 11.30
N GLY A 294 8.24 -1.15 11.67
CA GLY A 294 7.13 -1.87 11.07
C GLY A 294 7.31 -2.32 9.61
N TYR A 295 8.54 -2.51 9.14
CA TYR A 295 8.81 -2.75 7.71
C TYR A 295 8.47 -4.17 7.22
N ARG A 296 8.14 -4.31 5.93
CA ARG A 296 7.55 -5.54 5.38
C ARG A 296 8.53 -6.59 4.89
N VAL A 297 9.57 -6.18 4.15
CA VAL A 297 10.57 -7.06 3.52
C VAL A 297 11.98 -6.52 3.74
N ARG A 298 13.01 -7.29 3.38
CA ARG A 298 14.41 -6.85 3.46
C ARG A 298 14.60 -5.40 2.97
N PRO A 299 15.14 -4.50 3.80
CA PRO A 299 15.37 -3.11 3.43
C PRO A 299 16.55 -2.95 2.46
N LEU A 300 16.65 -1.77 1.86
CA LEU A 300 17.73 -1.35 0.96
C LEU A 300 18.41 -0.09 1.49
N ILE A 301 19.70 0.05 1.24
CA ILE A 301 20.41 1.32 1.41
C ILE A 301 20.67 1.90 0.01
N ILE A 302 20.22 3.13 -0.20
CA ILE A 302 20.41 3.88 -1.45
C ILE A 302 20.95 5.26 -1.07
N GLY A 303 22.19 5.56 -1.46
CA GLY A 303 22.88 6.77 -1.03
C GLY A 303 22.98 6.84 0.50
N ASP A 304 22.37 7.86 1.08
CA ASP A 304 22.27 8.14 2.51
C ASP A 304 20.90 7.75 3.11
N THR A 305 20.09 6.96 2.37
CA THR A 305 18.70 6.67 2.73
C THR A 305 18.47 5.17 2.85
N LEU A 306 17.87 4.78 3.97
CA LEU A 306 17.38 3.43 4.23
C LEU A 306 15.93 3.32 3.77
N HIS A 307 15.69 2.53 2.73
CA HIS A 307 14.36 2.21 2.22
C HIS A 307 13.88 0.91 2.88
N ALA A 308 12.83 1.00 3.70
CA ALA A 308 12.28 -0.11 4.47
C ALA A 308 10.77 -0.15 4.25
N GLU A 309 10.34 -0.96 3.29
CA GLU A 309 8.99 -0.90 2.72
C GLU A 309 7.86 -0.86 3.78
N PRO A 310 6.90 0.09 3.65
CA PRO A 310 6.76 1.06 2.56
C PRO A 310 7.49 2.40 2.77
N TRP A 311 8.31 2.53 3.81
CA TRP A 311 8.89 3.78 4.30
C TRP A 311 10.32 4.04 3.81
N ALA A 312 10.80 5.26 4.03
CA ALA A 312 12.21 5.61 3.90
C ALA A 312 12.68 6.46 5.09
N PHE A 313 13.95 6.32 5.46
CA PHE A 313 14.59 6.99 6.59
C PHE A 313 15.98 7.47 6.21
N ASP A 314 16.41 8.59 6.77
CA ASP A 314 17.83 8.96 6.76
C ASP A 314 18.66 7.84 7.43
N LEU A 315 19.69 7.37 6.75
CA LEU A 315 20.45 6.19 7.15
C LEU A 315 21.15 6.37 8.49
N LYS A 316 21.68 7.57 8.75
CA LYS A 316 22.51 7.84 9.93
C LYS A 316 21.69 8.27 11.14
N THR A 317 20.63 9.04 10.95
CA THR A 317 19.81 9.59 12.04
C THR A 317 18.57 8.76 12.33
N GLY A 318 18.06 8.01 11.34
CA GLY A 318 16.82 7.26 11.46
C GLY A 318 15.57 8.13 11.40
N GLU A 319 15.70 9.40 11.00
CA GLU A 319 14.55 10.29 10.79
C GLU A 319 13.79 9.91 9.52
N PRO A 320 12.45 9.90 9.52
CA PRO A 320 11.67 9.61 8.31
C PRO A 320 12.01 10.58 7.18
N ARG A 321 12.06 10.07 5.94
CA ARG A 321 12.07 10.92 4.75
C ARG A 321 10.65 11.38 4.46
N TYR A 322 10.53 12.60 3.95
CA TYR A 322 9.25 13.23 3.64
C TYR A 322 9.20 13.68 2.18
N ARG A 323 7.99 13.87 1.65
CA ARG A 323 7.73 14.50 0.36
C ARG A 323 6.50 15.38 0.42
N VAL A 324 6.37 16.27 -0.56
CA VAL A 324 5.16 17.09 -0.72
C VAL A 324 4.08 16.24 -1.41
N ASN A 325 2.92 16.15 -0.78
CA ASN A 325 1.72 15.58 -1.39
C ASN A 325 1.29 16.46 -2.58
N PRO A 326 1.28 15.94 -3.82
CA PRO A 326 0.98 16.75 -5.00
C PRO A 326 -0.48 17.21 -5.04
N VAL A 327 -1.36 16.58 -4.27
CA VAL A 327 -2.79 16.92 -4.21
C VAL A 327 -3.09 17.99 -3.16
N THR A 328 -2.61 17.79 -1.95
CA THR A 328 -2.93 18.67 -0.80
C THR A 328 -1.87 19.74 -0.55
N GLY A 329 -0.65 19.57 -1.08
CA GLY A 329 0.51 20.41 -0.80
C GLY A 329 1.10 20.22 0.60
N ARG A 330 0.62 19.24 1.38
CA ARG A 330 1.14 18.94 2.72
C ARG A 330 2.43 18.12 2.63
N THR A 331 3.34 18.34 3.57
CA THR A 331 4.50 17.46 3.75
C THR A 331 4.08 16.17 4.45
N GLU A 332 4.35 15.04 3.84
CA GLU A 332 3.95 13.71 4.31
C GLU A 332 5.13 12.74 4.24
N ALA A 333 5.06 11.64 4.99
CA ALA A 333 6.09 10.61 4.95
C ALA A 333 6.24 10.08 3.51
N TRP A 334 7.49 9.93 3.07
CA TRP A 334 7.77 9.34 1.77
C TRP A 334 7.39 7.85 1.82
N GLN A 335 6.68 7.40 0.79
CA GLN A 335 6.31 6.01 0.64
C GLN A 335 6.22 5.56 -0.81
N PHE A 336 6.36 4.25 -1.01
CA PHE A 336 6.09 3.61 -2.29
C PHE A 336 5.21 2.36 -2.12
N ALA A 337 4.38 2.09 -3.12
CA ALA A 337 3.56 0.88 -3.19
C ALA A 337 4.26 -0.26 -3.94
N ARG A 338 3.80 -1.49 -3.73
CA ARG A 338 4.01 -2.63 -4.63
C ARG A 338 2.67 -3.30 -4.91
N PRO A 339 1.80 -2.67 -5.72
CA PRO A 339 0.43 -3.14 -5.89
C PRO A 339 0.37 -4.52 -6.58
N GLY A 340 -0.65 -5.31 -6.25
CA GLY A 340 -0.83 -6.66 -6.77
C GLY A 340 0.04 -7.71 -6.06
N HIS A 341 0.30 -8.84 -6.72
CA HIS A 341 1.01 -9.96 -6.11
C HIS A 341 2.53 -9.70 -6.04
N HIS A 342 3.05 -9.41 -4.85
CA HIS A 342 4.48 -9.13 -4.63
C HIS A 342 5.13 -10.21 -3.73
N CYS A 343 6.34 -10.64 -4.07
CA CYS A 343 7.21 -11.48 -3.25
C CYS A 343 8.65 -11.11 -3.58
N GLY A 344 9.59 -11.48 -2.72
CA GLY A 344 10.99 -11.14 -2.84
C GLY A 344 11.30 -9.71 -2.40
N ALA A 345 12.59 -9.47 -2.17
CA ALA A 345 13.13 -8.16 -1.84
C ALA A 345 13.27 -7.27 -3.09
N PRO A 346 13.15 -5.95 -2.95
CA PRO A 346 13.54 -5.03 -4.01
C PRO A 346 15.06 -5.07 -4.26
N ALA A 347 15.47 -4.69 -5.47
CA ALA A 347 16.85 -4.39 -5.85
C ALA A 347 16.91 -2.95 -6.35
N ALA A 348 18.03 -2.25 -6.21
CA ALA A 348 18.10 -0.84 -6.56
C ALA A 348 19.51 -0.36 -6.91
N ASN A 349 19.55 0.81 -7.54
CA ASN A 349 20.71 1.68 -7.59
C ASN A 349 20.33 3.07 -7.04
N GLU A 350 21.16 4.09 -7.27
CA GLU A 350 20.92 5.46 -6.80
C GLU A 350 19.71 6.16 -7.42
N ASN A 351 19.21 5.72 -8.57
CA ASN A 351 18.15 6.39 -9.33
C ASN A 351 16.84 5.59 -9.40
N CYS A 352 16.86 4.27 -9.24
CA CYS A 352 15.66 3.46 -9.39
C CYS A 352 15.67 2.18 -8.53
N MET A 353 14.46 1.72 -8.21
CA MET A 353 14.20 0.45 -7.53
C MET A 353 13.43 -0.49 -8.45
N PHE A 354 13.75 -1.78 -8.40
CA PHE A 354 13.09 -2.85 -9.13
C PHE A 354 12.58 -3.91 -8.16
N PHE A 355 11.39 -4.42 -8.41
CA PHE A 355 10.75 -5.41 -7.56
C PHE A 355 9.60 -6.11 -8.29
N ARG A 356 9.10 -7.17 -7.68
CA ARG A 356 7.89 -7.83 -8.18
C ARG A 356 6.63 -7.11 -7.69
N SER A 357 5.70 -6.87 -8.62
CA SER A 357 4.41 -6.23 -8.37
C SER A 357 3.37 -6.83 -9.35
N GLY A 358 3.07 -8.11 -9.18
CA GLY A 358 2.35 -8.94 -10.16
C GLY A 358 3.26 -9.39 -11.30
N CYS A 359 3.80 -8.43 -12.04
CA CYS A 359 4.85 -8.57 -13.04
C CYS A 359 6.12 -7.82 -12.58
N ILE A 360 7.00 -7.46 -13.51
CA ILE A 360 8.13 -6.56 -13.24
C ILE A 360 7.57 -5.18 -12.88
N GLY A 361 7.91 -4.69 -11.70
CA GLY A 361 7.63 -3.34 -11.25
C GLY A 361 8.93 -2.58 -11.03
N TYR A 362 8.91 -1.28 -11.31
CA TYR A 362 10.00 -0.40 -10.96
C TYR A 362 9.52 0.97 -10.49
N TYR A 363 10.36 1.62 -9.70
CA TYR A 363 10.15 2.96 -9.18
C TYR A 363 11.31 3.85 -9.62
N ASP A 364 10.98 4.93 -10.32
CA ASP A 364 11.95 6.00 -10.63
C ASP A 364 12.04 6.93 -9.42
N LEU A 365 13.16 6.85 -8.69
CA LEU A 365 13.39 7.69 -7.50
C LEU A 365 13.66 9.15 -7.86
N VAL A 366 14.11 9.41 -9.10
CA VAL A 366 14.38 10.76 -9.59
C VAL A 366 13.07 11.42 -10.06
N GLY A 367 12.32 10.71 -10.90
CA GLY A 367 11.04 11.19 -11.41
C GLY A 367 9.93 11.20 -10.36
N ASP A 368 9.94 10.28 -9.40
CA ASP A 368 8.96 10.15 -8.31
C ASP A 368 7.50 10.25 -8.79
N ALA A 369 7.20 9.57 -9.90
CA ALA A 369 5.85 9.52 -10.48
C ALA A 369 5.03 8.31 -9.99
N GLY A 370 5.63 7.43 -9.20
CA GLY A 370 5.02 6.20 -8.70
C GLY A 370 5.63 4.94 -9.30
N VAL A 371 4.91 3.82 -9.14
CA VAL A 371 5.36 2.50 -9.56
C VAL A 371 4.92 2.23 -11.00
N THR A 372 5.86 1.95 -11.89
CA THR A 372 5.58 1.48 -13.25
C THR A 372 5.62 -0.03 -13.33
N HIS A 373 4.78 -0.59 -14.19
CA HIS A 373 4.70 -2.03 -14.47
C HIS A 373 5.14 -2.32 -15.90
N PHE A 374 5.98 -3.34 -16.06
CA PHE A 374 6.23 -3.99 -17.34
C PHE A 374 5.55 -5.36 -17.33
N GLY A 375 4.41 -5.44 -18.03
CA GLY A 375 3.56 -6.62 -18.08
C GLY A 375 4.16 -7.78 -18.88
N GLY A 376 3.50 -8.93 -18.83
CA GLY A 376 3.83 -10.09 -19.68
C GLY A 376 5.00 -10.97 -19.22
N GLN A 377 5.84 -10.49 -18.29
CA GLN A 377 6.93 -11.27 -17.67
C GLN A 377 6.74 -11.41 -16.16
N ARG A 378 7.08 -12.58 -15.63
CA ARG A 378 7.01 -12.87 -14.19
C ARG A 378 8.39 -12.89 -13.56
N ALA A 379 8.62 -12.01 -12.60
CA ALA A 379 9.84 -12.03 -11.80
C ALA A 379 9.88 -13.19 -10.79
N GLY A 380 11.08 -13.52 -10.33
CA GLY A 380 11.33 -14.57 -9.34
C GLY A 380 10.66 -14.31 -7.98
N CYS A 381 10.72 -15.31 -7.09
CA CYS A 381 10.34 -15.12 -5.67
C CYS A 381 11.52 -14.64 -4.80
N TRP A 382 12.69 -14.45 -5.42
CA TRP A 382 13.90 -13.83 -4.88
C TRP A 382 14.48 -12.86 -5.91
N ILE A 383 15.59 -12.19 -5.58
CA ILE A 383 16.20 -11.15 -6.42
C ILE A 383 16.71 -11.78 -7.73
N ASN A 384 16.07 -11.41 -8.85
CA ASN A 384 16.51 -11.71 -10.22
C ASN A 384 16.63 -10.45 -11.10
N PHE A 385 16.65 -9.25 -10.50
CA PHE A 385 16.85 -7.98 -11.19
C PHE A 385 18.22 -7.43 -10.86
N ILE A 386 19.04 -7.17 -11.88
CA ILE A 386 20.42 -6.68 -11.71
C ILE A 386 20.55 -5.32 -12.38
N LEU A 387 20.92 -4.32 -11.58
CA LEU A 387 21.19 -2.96 -12.02
C LEU A 387 22.70 -2.73 -12.10
N ALA A 388 23.32 -3.11 -13.20
CA ALA A 388 24.77 -3.03 -13.41
C ALA A 388 25.08 -2.75 -14.89
N ASN A 389 26.30 -2.33 -15.21
CA ASN A 389 26.72 -2.01 -16.57
C ASN A 389 25.84 -0.96 -17.28
N GLY A 390 25.15 -0.08 -16.52
CA GLY A 390 24.19 0.88 -17.08
C GLY A 390 22.89 0.26 -17.59
N LEU A 391 22.65 -1.03 -17.30
CA LEU A 391 21.49 -1.79 -17.74
C LEU A 391 20.69 -2.34 -16.55
N VAL A 392 19.42 -2.64 -16.80
CA VAL A 392 18.62 -3.50 -15.91
C VAL A 392 18.46 -4.84 -16.59
N MET A 393 19.10 -5.87 -16.05
CA MET A 393 19.01 -7.23 -16.56
C MET A 393 18.08 -8.05 -15.67
N VAL A 394 17.11 -8.71 -16.29
CA VAL A 394 16.15 -9.56 -15.60
C VAL A 394 16.19 -10.96 -16.23
N PRO A 395 17.14 -11.82 -15.80
CA PRO A 395 17.18 -13.20 -16.25
C PRO A 395 15.89 -13.94 -15.94
N GLU A 396 15.58 -14.90 -16.80
CA GLU A 396 14.42 -15.79 -16.66
C GLU A 396 14.40 -16.41 -15.25
N ALA A 397 13.27 -16.28 -14.56
CA ALA A 397 13.07 -16.91 -13.26
C ALA A 397 11.63 -17.44 -13.10
N SER A 398 11.01 -17.91 -14.18
CA SER A 398 9.64 -18.42 -14.22
C SER A 398 9.57 -19.90 -14.63
N SER A 399 10.70 -20.55 -14.87
CA SER A 399 10.82 -22.01 -15.06
C SER A 399 9.90 -22.80 -14.12
N GLY A 400 9.13 -23.72 -14.71
CA GLY A 400 8.11 -24.52 -14.03
C GLY A 400 6.73 -23.87 -13.82
N CYS A 401 6.40 -22.73 -14.47
CA CYS A 401 5.04 -22.14 -14.48
C CYS A 401 4.40 -22.27 -15.86
N MET A 402 3.12 -22.64 -15.93
CA MET A 402 2.29 -22.53 -17.15
C MET A 402 1.32 -21.34 -17.06
N CYS A 403 1.77 -20.25 -16.47
CA CYS A 403 0.93 -19.14 -16.04
C CYS A 403 0.70 -18.13 -17.18
N ALA A 404 -0.23 -17.19 -17.02
CA ALA A 404 -0.61 -16.18 -18.04
C ALA A 404 0.48 -15.12 -18.39
N PHE A 405 1.77 -15.45 -18.21
CA PHE A 405 2.92 -14.59 -18.51
C PHE A 405 3.63 -15.16 -19.74
N PRO A 406 3.33 -14.66 -20.95
CA PRO A 406 3.82 -15.26 -22.20
C PRO A 406 5.35 -15.16 -22.37
N ASN A 407 6.01 -14.24 -21.67
CA ASN A 407 7.43 -14.00 -21.83
C ASN A 407 8.25 -14.81 -20.80
N MET A 408 8.66 -16.02 -21.18
CA MET A 408 9.59 -16.87 -20.41
C MET A 408 11.00 -16.75 -20.98
N CYS A 409 11.60 -15.59 -20.83
CA CYS A 409 12.94 -15.29 -21.33
C CYS A 409 13.63 -14.26 -20.43
N THR A 410 14.91 -14.01 -20.71
CA THR A 410 15.63 -12.88 -20.15
C THR A 410 15.20 -11.59 -20.84
N VAL A 411 15.07 -10.51 -20.08
CA VAL A 411 14.74 -9.18 -20.59
C VAL A 411 15.74 -8.17 -20.05
N VAL A 412 16.25 -7.30 -20.92
CA VAL A 412 17.20 -6.25 -20.55
C VAL A 412 16.70 -4.87 -20.97
N PHE A 413 16.77 -3.93 -20.03
CA PHE A 413 16.40 -2.53 -20.25
C PHE A 413 17.63 -1.62 -20.25
N ALA A 414 17.58 -0.59 -21.08
CA ALA A 414 18.54 0.51 -21.10
C ALA A 414 17.83 1.86 -20.93
N PRO A 415 18.52 2.89 -20.43
CA PRO A 415 18.03 4.27 -20.47
C PRO A 415 17.64 4.70 -21.90
N ARG A 416 16.55 5.45 -22.02
CA ARG A 416 16.06 6.05 -23.28
C ARG A 416 15.60 7.48 -23.01
N GLU A 417 15.61 8.33 -24.05
CA GLU A 417 15.08 9.70 -23.96
C GLU A 417 13.56 9.72 -23.81
N GLN A 418 12.85 8.92 -24.62
CA GLN A 418 11.40 8.90 -24.64
C GLN A 418 10.84 8.08 -23.47
N THR A 419 9.98 8.69 -22.64
CA THR A 419 9.20 7.94 -21.64
C THR A 419 7.90 7.41 -22.21
N ARG A 420 7.74 6.08 -22.11
CA ARG A 420 6.52 5.32 -22.44
C ARG A 420 5.85 4.73 -21.20
N ALA A 421 6.42 5.01 -20.03
CA ALA A 421 6.02 4.47 -18.76
C ALA A 421 4.76 5.16 -18.22
N TRP A 422 3.91 4.36 -17.59
CA TRP A 422 2.77 4.81 -16.81
C TRP A 422 2.91 4.28 -15.40
N ALA A 423 2.68 5.13 -14.42
CA ALA A 423 2.92 4.83 -13.02
C ALA A 423 1.61 4.67 -12.25
N LYS A 424 1.72 4.10 -11.05
CA LYS A 424 0.69 4.14 -10.02
C LYS A 424 1.26 4.94 -8.85
N TYR A 425 0.86 6.19 -8.75
CA TYR A 425 1.34 7.07 -7.69
C TYR A 425 0.82 6.59 -6.34
N SER A 426 1.72 6.48 -5.38
CA SER A 426 1.41 6.03 -4.01
C SER A 426 1.22 7.24 -3.13
N LEU A 427 0.34 7.20 -2.13
CA LEU A 427 0.17 8.28 -1.17
C LEU A 427 -0.30 7.76 0.18
N SER A 428 0.26 8.27 1.27
CA SER A 428 -0.22 8.08 2.63
C SER A 428 -1.06 9.29 3.02
N GLY A 429 -2.11 9.11 3.82
CA GLY A 429 -2.85 10.25 4.36
C GLY A 429 -3.96 10.77 3.43
N PRO A 430 -4.52 11.95 3.75
CA PRO A 430 -5.73 12.44 3.10
C PRO A 430 -5.46 13.02 1.71
N THR A 431 -6.44 12.91 0.82
CA THR A 431 -6.46 13.58 -0.49
C THR A 431 -7.15 14.95 -0.43
N LEU A 432 -7.74 15.29 0.71
CA LEU A 432 -8.46 16.53 0.96
C LEU A 432 -7.79 17.34 2.09
N PRO A 433 -7.91 18.67 2.07
CA PRO A 433 -8.48 19.49 0.99
C PRO A 433 -7.54 19.54 -0.22
N VAL A 434 -8.08 19.55 -1.43
CA VAL A 434 -7.31 19.66 -2.67
C VAL A 434 -6.73 21.08 -2.76
N LYS A 435 -5.41 21.17 -2.92
CA LYS A 435 -4.71 22.40 -3.27
C LYS A 435 -4.46 22.46 -4.78
N HIS A 436 -4.06 21.34 -5.37
CA HIS A 436 -3.81 21.20 -6.81
C HIS A 436 -4.18 19.78 -7.22
N LEU A 437 -4.94 19.60 -8.30
CA LEU A 437 -5.22 18.28 -8.84
C LEU A 437 -5.22 18.37 -10.36
N ALA A 438 -4.47 17.49 -11.00
CA ALA A 438 -4.41 17.37 -12.45
C ALA A 438 -4.80 15.95 -12.84
N LEU A 439 -5.80 15.83 -13.71
CA LEU A 439 -6.39 14.57 -14.16
C LEU A 439 -6.20 14.43 -15.68
N ASN A 440 -5.73 13.25 -16.10
CA ASN A 440 -5.74 12.83 -17.50
C ASN A 440 -6.80 11.73 -17.66
N LEU A 441 -7.90 12.08 -18.31
CA LEU A 441 -9.05 11.21 -18.47
C LEU A 441 -8.73 10.10 -19.48
N GLY A 442 -9.12 8.86 -19.20
CA GLY A 442 -8.85 7.70 -20.03
C GLY A 442 -7.39 7.23 -20.02
N ALA A 443 -6.44 7.94 -19.41
CA ALA A 443 -5.04 7.52 -19.39
C ALA A 443 -4.84 6.17 -18.68
N PRO A 444 -3.86 5.34 -19.10
CA PRO A 444 -3.62 4.01 -18.53
C PRO A 444 -2.94 4.05 -17.15
N GLY A 445 -2.40 5.20 -16.74
CA GLY A 445 -1.81 5.41 -15.43
C GLY A 445 -1.34 6.84 -15.23
N ASP A 446 -0.64 7.07 -14.13
CA ASP A 446 -0.16 8.37 -13.70
C ASP A 446 1.16 8.73 -14.38
N ARG A 447 1.36 10.01 -14.69
CA ARG A 447 2.58 10.47 -15.34
C ARG A 447 2.83 11.95 -15.04
N LYS A 448 4.10 12.33 -14.89
CA LYS A 448 4.49 13.73 -14.79
C LYS A 448 4.69 14.33 -16.18
N ASP A 449 4.29 15.59 -16.35
CA ASP A 449 4.71 16.39 -17.50
C ASP A 449 6.12 16.97 -17.29
N ASP A 450 6.64 17.67 -18.29
CA ASP A 450 8.00 18.23 -18.28
C ASP A 450 8.16 19.36 -17.24
N THR A 451 7.06 19.88 -16.68
CA THR A 451 7.07 20.85 -15.57
C THR A 451 7.12 20.16 -14.20
N GLY A 452 7.06 18.81 -14.17
CA GLY A 452 7.02 18.01 -12.96
C GLY A 452 5.62 17.85 -12.36
N ARG A 453 4.57 18.40 -12.99
CA ARG A 453 3.18 18.25 -12.52
C ARG A 453 2.72 16.81 -12.73
N LEU A 454 2.23 16.19 -11.66
CA LEU A 454 1.67 14.85 -11.69
C LEU A 454 0.24 14.87 -12.24
N TRP A 455 0.03 14.22 -13.38
CA TRP A 455 -1.29 13.96 -13.94
C TRP A 455 -1.74 12.57 -13.52
N LEU A 456 -2.83 12.52 -12.74
CA LEU A 456 -3.44 11.26 -12.30
C LEU A 456 -4.39 10.72 -13.37
N ALA A 457 -4.33 9.42 -13.66
CA ALA A 457 -5.30 8.78 -14.55
C ALA A 457 -6.71 8.77 -13.95
N LEU A 458 -7.74 8.99 -14.78
CA LEU A 458 -9.13 8.70 -14.41
C LEU A 458 -9.80 7.88 -15.52
N PRO A 459 -10.27 6.64 -15.27
CA PRO A 459 -10.40 5.97 -13.97
C PRO A 459 -9.07 5.70 -13.28
N ARG A 460 -9.06 5.75 -11.95
CA ARG A 460 -7.84 5.55 -11.16
C ARG A 460 -7.42 4.07 -11.17
N PRO A 461 -6.14 3.73 -11.42
CA PRO A 461 -5.62 2.40 -11.13
C PRO A 461 -5.75 2.07 -9.64
N GLY A 462 -6.14 0.83 -9.34
CA GLY A 462 -6.20 0.31 -7.97
C GLY A 462 -4.91 -0.35 -7.48
N GLY A 463 -4.87 -0.63 -6.17
CA GLY A 463 -3.83 -1.39 -5.49
C GLY A 463 -3.51 -0.87 -4.09
N SER A 464 -2.88 -1.70 -3.25
CA SER A 464 -2.45 -1.30 -1.90
C SER A 464 -1.53 -0.09 -1.94
N LEU A 465 -1.79 0.92 -1.09
CA LEU A 465 -1.06 2.19 -0.98
C LEU A 465 -1.04 3.08 -2.24
N VAL A 466 -1.72 2.68 -3.33
CA VAL A 466 -1.95 3.55 -4.48
C VAL A 466 -2.89 4.67 -4.04
N LEU A 467 -2.61 5.91 -4.44
CA LEU A 467 -3.39 7.09 -4.04
C LEU A 467 -4.89 6.85 -4.36
N PRO A 468 -5.75 6.77 -3.33
CA PRO A 468 -7.18 6.55 -3.53
C PRO A 468 -7.83 7.88 -3.88
N PHE A 469 -8.25 8.02 -5.13
CA PHE A 469 -9.04 9.16 -5.58
C PHE A 469 -10.24 8.63 -6.37
N LYS A 470 -11.43 9.12 -6.04
CA LYS A 470 -12.66 8.74 -6.72
C LYS A 470 -13.35 10.00 -7.21
N ALA A 471 -13.80 9.95 -8.45
CA ALA A 471 -14.64 10.96 -9.07
C ALA A 471 -15.89 10.28 -9.62
N ASP A 472 -17.01 10.98 -9.57
CA ASP A 472 -18.26 10.48 -10.14
C ASP A 472 -18.31 10.92 -11.61
N VAL A 473 -18.43 9.96 -12.52
CA VAL A 473 -18.44 10.18 -13.96
C VAL A 473 -19.77 9.69 -14.51
N ALA A 474 -20.52 10.58 -15.17
CA ALA A 474 -21.71 10.25 -15.94
C ALA A 474 -21.45 10.51 -17.42
N LEU A 475 -21.88 9.58 -18.28
CA LEU A 475 -21.71 9.66 -19.72
C LEU A 475 -23.07 9.78 -20.41
N HIS A 476 -23.09 10.46 -21.55
CA HIS A 476 -24.17 10.37 -22.52
C HIS A 476 -24.21 8.97 -23.14
N ALA A 477 -25.35 8.59 -23.72
CA ALA A 477 -25.47 7.32 -24.45
C ALA A 477 -24.41 7.23 -25.56
N GLY A 478 -23.71 6.09 -25.62
CA GLY A 478 -22.60 5.87 -26.56
C GLY A 478 -21.26 6.51 -26.14
N GLY A 479 -21.20 7.20 -25.00
CA GLY A 479 -19.97 7.74 -24.45
C GLY A 479 -19.04 6.66 -23.88
N ALA A 480 -17.72 6.88 -23.98
CA ALA A 480 -16.70 5.98 -23.48
C ALA A 480 -15.36 6.71 -23.23
N HIS A 481 -14.50 6.10 -22.41
CA HIS A 481 -13.08 6.45 -22.40
C HIS A 481 -12.42 5.99 -23.70
N PHE A 482 -11.46 6.77 -24.20
CA PHE A 482 -10.66 6.39 -25.37
C PHE A 482 -9.16 6.47 -25.04
N GLN A 483 -8.38 5.62 -25.73
CA GLN A 483 -6.93 5.58 -25.64
C GLN A 483 -6.33 5.44 -27.03
N ARG A 484 -5.50 6.41 -27.43
CA ARG A 484 -4.71 6.35 -28.66
C ARG A 484 -3.23 6.35 -28.31
N SER A 485 -2.42 5.66 -29.10
CA SER A 485 -0.99 5.62 -28.86
C SER A 485 -0.37 7.01 -29.09
N PRO A 486 0.36 7.56 -28.10
CA PRO A 486 1.10 8.81 -28.28
C PRO A 486 2.26 8.68 -29.27
N ASP A 487 2.65 7.45 -29.65
CA ASP A 487 3.66 7.22 -30.69
C ASP A 487 3.10 7.46 -32.11
N PHE A 488 1.78 7.37 -32.31
CA PHE A 488 1.14 7.48 -33.62
C PHE A 488 0.24 8.70 -33.78
N VAL A 489 -0.26 9.27 -32.69
CA VAL A 489 -1.11 10.46 -32.71
C VAL A 489 -0.32 11.67 -32.23
N LYS A 490 -0.06 12.61 -33.15
CA LYS A 490 0.56 13.89 -32.83
C LYS A 490 -0.52 14.92 -32.54
N VAL A 491 -0.40 15.63 -31.43
CA VAL A 491 -1.26 16.75 -31.08
C VAL A 491 -0.40 18.00 -30.97
N GLU A 492 -0.73 19.04 -31.72
CA GLU A 492 -0.01 20.32 -31.73
C GLU A 492 -0.58 21.29 -30.69
N GLY A 493 0.05 22.45 -30.51
CA GLY A 493 -0.42 23.50 -29.59
C GLY A 493 -0.16 23.21 -28.10
N THR A 494 0.69 22.22 -27.78
CA THR A 494 1.04 21.85 -26.42
C THR A 494 2.47 21.29 -26.34
N THR A 495 3.12 21.45 -25.18
CA THR A 495 4.40 20.81 -24.88
C THR A 495 4.23 19.36 -24.40
N SER A 496 3.00 18.96 -24.05
CA SER A 496 2.68 17.64 -23.51
C SER A 496 1.62 16.93 -24.37
N PRO A 497 1.94 16.58 -25.63
CA PRO A 497 0.96 16.05 -26.59
C PRO A 497 0.27 14.77 -26.12
N TRP A 498 0.97 13.93 -25.35
CA TRP A 498 0.44 12.70 -24.77
C TRP A 498 -0.77 12.92 -23.85
N LEU A 499 -0.97 14.12 -23.30
CA LEU A 499 -2.14 14.43 -22.49
C LEU A 499 -3.44 14.38 -23.29
N TYR A 500 -3.37 14.57 -24.60
CA TYR A 500 -4.54 14.73 -25.47
C TYR A 500 -4.84 13.49 -26.32
N THR A 501 -4.04 12.42 -26.18
CA THR A 501 -4.24 11.13 -26.85
C THR A 501 -5.13 10.17 -26.05
N PHE A 502 -5.54 10.57 -24.85
CA PHE A 502 -6.48 9.86 -23.98
C PHE A 502 -7.60 10.82 -23.60
N GLY A 503 -8.81 10.31 -23.37
CA GLY A 503 -9.89 11.16 -22.90
C GLY A 503 -11.19 10.43 -22.65
N VAL A 504 -12.25 11.22 -22.52
CA VAL A 504 -13.64 10.78 -22.54
C VAL A 504 -14.33 11.39 -23.75
N LEU A 505 -14.98 10.55 -24.53
CA LEU A 505 -15.97 10.96 -25.52
C LEU A 505 -17.36 10.74 -24.92
N GLY A 506 -18.25 11.71 -25.03
CA GLY A 506 -19.60 11.67 -24.48
C GLY A 506 -19.67 11.90 -22.97
N LEU A 507 -18.76 12.70 -22.38
CA LEU A 507 -18.89 13.09 -20.98
C LEU A 507 -20.18 13.90 -20.79
N ASN A 508 -21.02 13.53 -19.82
CA ASN A 508 -22.18 14.31 -19.40
C ASN A 508 -21.84 15.13 -18.17
N GLN A 509 -21.38 14.47 -17.11
CA GLN A 509 -21.06 15.12 -15.85
C GLN A 509 -19.81 14.48 -15.21
N LEU A 510 -18.98 15.31 -14.60
CA LEU A 510 -17.85 14.90 -13.77
C LEU A 510 -17.94 15.65 -12.43
N ALA A 511 -18.02 14.91 -11.32
CA ALA A 511 -17.99 15.49 -9.97
C ALA A 511 -16.68 15.11 -9.25
N LEU A 512 -15.89 16.11 -8.91
CA LEU A 512 -14.57 15.96 -8.28
C LEU A 512 -14.65 16.37 -6.79
N PRO A 513 -14.37 15.48 -5.83
CA PRO A 513 -14.25 15.89 -4.44
C PRO A 513 -13.00 16.75 -4.24
N LEU A 514 -13.19 18.01 -3.85
CA LEU A 514 -12.10 18.97 -3.60
C LEU A 514 -11.99 19.37 -2.13
N LEU A 515 -13.12 19.35 -1.41
CA LEU A 515 -13.23 19.71 -0.01
C LEU A 515 -14.09 18.68 0.73
N ALA A 516 -13.99 18.70 2.06
CA ALA A 516 -14.83 17.95 2.97
C ALA A 516 -15.71 18.96 3.71
N PRO A 517 -16.87 18.57 4.27
CA PRO A 517 -17.80 19.50 4.89
C PRO A 517 -17.16 20.42 5.95
N GLU A 518 -16.18 19.91 6.70
CA GLU A 518 -15.44 20.63 7.73
C GLU A 518 -14.43 21.64 7.19
N HIS A 519 -14.18 21.70 5.88
CA HIS A 519 -13.21 22.61 5.26
C HIS A 519 -13.81 23.96 4.84
N GLY A 520 -15.14 24.11 4.85
CA GLY A 520 -15.80 25.33 4.38
C GLY A 520 -15.82 25.43 2.85
N ALA A 521 -15.79 26.66 2.33
CA ALA A 521 -15.78 26.95 0.89
C ALA A 521 -14.42 27.48 0.42
N ALA A 522 -14.12 27.29 -0.86
CA ALA A 522 -12.96 27.86 -1.50
C ALA A 522 -13.21 28.19 -2.97
N HIS A 523 -12.46 29.15 -3.49
CA HIS A 523 -12.37 29.45 -4.91
C HIS A 523 -11.28 28.60 -5.57
N TYR A 524 -11.59 28.11 -6.76
CA TYR A 524 -10.67 27.34 -7.60
C TYR A 524 -10.54 27.97 -8.99
N THR A 525 -9.32 27.92 -9.52
CA THR A 525 -9.09 27.98 -10.96
C THR A 525 -9.29 26.59 -11.54
N VAL A 526 -10.13 26.48 -12.57
CA VAL A 526 -10.43 25.24 -13.30
C VAL A 526 -9.94 25.38 -14.74
N ARG A 527 -9.10 24.46 -15.20
CA ARG A 527 -8.66 24.38 -16.60
C ARG A 527 -9.15 23.08 -17.21
N LEU A 528 -9.83 23.19 -18.34
CA LEU A 528 -10.33 22.07 -19.12
C LEU A 528 -9.56 22.01 -20.43
N GLY A 529 -8.94 20.86 -20.73
CA GLY A 529 -8.19 20.65 -21.95
C GLY A 529 -8.90 19.71 -22.92
N PHE A 530 -8.95 20.16 -24.16
CA PHE A 530 -9.66 19.57 -25.29
C PHE A 530 -8.71 19.34 -26.46
N ALA A 531 -8.98 18.32 -27.28
CA ALA A 531 -8.47 18.19 -28.63
C ALA A 531 -9.42 17.33 -29.48
N GLU A 532 -9.65 17.69 -30.73
CA GLU A 532 -10.40 16.82 -31.65
C GLU A 532 -9.45 15.78 -32.27
N VAL A 533 -9.58 14.52 -31.86
CA VAL A 533 -8.74 13.40 -32.34
C VAL A 533 -9.54 12.31 -33.07
N HIS A 534 -10.84 12.53 -33.29
CA HIS A 534 -11.76 11.61 -33.95
C HIS A 534 -12.18 12.09 -35.35
N ASN A 535 -11.46 13.07 -35.91
CA ASN A 535 -11.71 13.62 -37.25
C ASN A 535 -13.11 14.22 -37.41
N ALA A 536 -13.67 14.82 -36.35
CA ALA A 536 -14.85 15.65 -36.53
C ALA A 536 -14.48 16.92 -37.32
N GLU A 537 -15.34 17.31 -38.26
CA GLU A 537 -15.22 18.57 -38.99
C GLU A 537 -15.77 19.74 -38.14
N PRO A 538 -15.38 20.99 -38.43
CA PRO A 538 -16.00 22.17 -37.81
C PRO A 538 -17.53 22.11 -37.88
N GLY A 539 -18.19 22.46 -36.77
CA GLY A 539 -19.64 22.45 -36.61
C GLY A 539 -20.25 21.08 -36.29
N GLN A 540 -19.51 19.98 -36.37
CA GLN A 540 -20.06 18.65 -36.05
C GLN A 540 -20.14 18.39 -34.54
N ARG A 541 -19.10 18.76 -33.79
CA ARG A 541 -19.02 18.56 -32.34
C ARG A 541 -19.13 19.89 -31.61
N VAL A 542 -20.37 20.31 -31.38
CA VAL A 542 -20.68 21.57 -30.69
C VAL A 542 -21.40 21.28 -29.37
N PHE A 543 -20.89 21.82 -28.27
CA PHE A 543 -21.45 21.60 -26.93
C PHE A 543 -21.23 22.79 -26.00
N ASP A 544 -22.02 22.88 -24.94
CA ASP A 544 -21.87 23.85 -23.87
C ASP A 544 -21.06 23.26 -22.71
N VAL A 545 -20.38 24.12 -21.94
CA VAL A 545 -19.65 23.76 -20.72
C VAL A 545 -20.30 24.43 -19.53
N GLY A 546 -20.62 23.66 -18.50
CA GLY A 546 -21.14 24.14 -17.22
C GLY A 546 -20.21 23.83 -16.06
N LEU A 547 -20.09 24.77 -15.11
CA LEU A 547 -19.41 24.60 -13.83
C LEU A 547 -20.37 24.95 -12.69
N GLN A 548 -20.48 24.08 -11.68
CA GLN A 548 -21.38 24.27 -10.53
C GLN A 548 -22.83 24.59 -10.95
N GLY A 549 -23.32 23.91 -12.00
CA GLY A 549 -24.66 24.11 -12.55
C GLY A 549 -24.86 25.38 -13.38
N LYS A 550 -23.83 26.22 -13.55
CA LYS A 550 -23.87 27.46 -14.34
C LYS A 550 -23.19 27.25 -15.70
N PRO A 551 -23.79 27.66 -16.83
CA PRO A 551 -23.10 27.66 -18.12
C PRO A 551 -21.96 28.69 -18.09
N VAL A 552 -20.74 28.25 -18.42
CA VAL A 552 -19.53 29.08 -18.46
C VAL A 552 -18.97 29.26 -19.86
N LEU A 553 -19.34 28.38 -20.79
CA LEU A 553 -19.02 28.50 -22.21
C LEU A 553 -20.17 27.91 -23.02
N THR A 554 -20.55 28.58 -24.11
CA THR A 554 -21.61 28.12 -25.00
C THR A 554 -21.10 27.92 -26.42
N ASN A 555 -21.66 26.93 -27.11
CA ASN A 555 -21.34 26.57 -28.50
C ASN A 555 -19.84 26.31 -28.76
N LEU A 556 -19.15 25.64 -27.82
CA LEU A 556 -17.75 25.27 -28.02
C LEU A 556 -17.61 24.30 -29.19
N ASP A 557 -16.86 24.72 -30.19
CA ASP A 557 -16.34 23.88 -31.28
C ASP A 557 -14.82 23.83 -31.16
N VAL A 558 -14.32 22.68 -30.70
CA VAL A 558 -12.89 22.48 -30.44
C VAL A 558 -12.05 22.63 -31.71
N VAL A 559 -12.54 22.19 -32.87
CA VAL A 559 -11.79 22.25 -34.13
C VAL A 559 -11.67 23.68 -34.60
N SER A 560 -12.78 24.42 -34.60
CA SER A 560 -12.82 25.81 -35.02
C SER A 560 -11.92 26.68 -34.13
N GLU A 561 -12.04 26.54 -32.81
CA GLU A 561 -11.29 27.36 -31.86
C GLU A 561 -9.81 27.00 -31.74
N ALA A 562 -9.45 25.72 -31.92
CA ALA A 562 -8.05 25.30 -31.94
C ALA A 562 -7.35 25.57 -33.28
N GLY A 563 -8.10 25.95 -34.33
CA GLY A 563 -7.57 26.18 -35.67
C GLY A 563 -7.23 24.88 -36.42
N GLY A 564 -8.00 23.82 -36.21
CA GLY A 564 -7.89 22.52 -36.88
C GLY A 564 -7.96 21.32 -35.94
N PRO A 565 -8.14 20.09 -36.48
CA PRO A 565 -8.10 18.87 -35.69
C PRO A 565 -6.67 18.59 -35.18
N PHE A 566 -6.54 17.70 -34.19
CA PHE A 566 -5.27 17.34 -33.57
C PHE A 566 -4.50 18.53 -32.97
N LYS A 567 -5.22 19.54 -32.47
CA LYS A 567 -4.65 20.68 -31.75
C LYS A 567 -5.23 20.77 -30.35
N ALA A 568 -4.36 20.99 -29.37
CA ALA A 568 -4.75 21.18 -27.98
C ALA A 568 -5.40 22.55 -27.78
N LEU A 569 -6.51 22.58 -27.06
CA LEU A 569 -7.24 23.78 -26.64
C LEU A 569 -7.44 23.72 -25.14
N VAL A 570 -7.09 24.79 -24.41
CA VAL A 570 -7.30 24.88 -22.96
C VAL A 570 -8.21 26.06 -22.66
N LYS A 571 -9.25 25.83 -21.86
CA LYS A 571 -10.16 26.85 -21.33
C LYS A 571 -9.96 26.99 -19.83
N GLU A 572 -9.66 28.21 -19.37
CA GLU A 572 -9.42 28.53 -17.95
C GLU A 572 -10.60 29.33 -17.38
N PHE A 573 -11.06 28.94 -16.19
CA PHE A 573 -12.12 29.59 -15.44
C PHE A 573 -11.61 29.85 -14.01
N ARG A 574 -11.68 31.10 -13.53
CA ARG A 574 -11.20 31.50 -12.20
C ARG A 574 -12.34 31.80 -11.25
N GLY A 575 -12.06 31.78 -9.94
CA GLY A 575 -13.03 32.14 -8.91
C GLY A 575 -14.22 31.19 -8.80
N VAL A 576 -14.05 29.93 -9.20
CA VAL A 576 -15.13 28.93 -9.12
C VAL A 576 -15.31 28.50 -7.66
N GLU A 577 -16.41 28.89 -7.04
CA GLU A 577 -16.70 28.56 -5.65
C GLU A 577 -17.12 27.09 -5.48
N VAL A 578 -16.47 26.39 -4.55
CA VAL A 578 -16.71 24.98 -4.24
C VAL A 578 -16.77 24.81 -2.73
N THR A 579 -17.75 24.05 -2.23
CA THR A 579 -17.89 23.67 -0.82
C THR A 579 -17.47 22.22 -0.54
N GLU A 580 -17.70 21.32 -1.49
CA GLU A 580 -17.35 19.89 -1.36
C GLU A 580 -16.84 19.35 -2.70
N LYS A 581 -17.73 19.26 -3.69
CA LYS A 581 -17.43 18.76 -5.02
C LYS A 581 -17.46 19.86 -6.06
N LEU A 582 -16.49 19.89 -6.97
CA LEU A 582 -16.58 20.62 -8.22
C LEU A 582 -17.37 19.78 -9.23
N THR A 583 -18.42 20.35 -9.80
CA THR A 583 -19.22 19.73 -10.86
C THR A 583 -18.92 20.38 -12.20
N ILE A 584 -18.52 19.56 -13.17
CA ILE A 584 -18.32 19.92 -14.58
C ILE A 584 -19.38 19.20 -15.39
N ALA A 585 -20.09 19.91 -16.27
CA ALA A 585 -21.10 19.35 -17.16
C ALA A 585 -20.81 19.72 -18.61
N LEU A 586 -20.91 18.76 -19.54
CA LEU A 586 -20.81 19.01 -20.98
C LEU A 586 -22.13 18.65 -21.66
N VAL A 587 -22.74 19.62 -22.33
CA VAL A 587 -24.09 19.49 -22.88
C VAL A 587 -24.04 19.62 -24.41
N PRO A 588 -24.21 18.51 -25.16
CA PRO A 588 -24.24 18.57 -26.63
C PRO A 588 -25.42 19.42 -27.13
N LYS A 589 -25.24 20.07 -28.28
CA LYS A 589 -26.32 20.88 -28.88
C LYS A 589 -27.51 20.03 -29.34
N ALA A 590 -27.25 18.83 -29.84
CA ALA A 590 -28.30 17.88 -30.19
C ALA A 590 -28.77 17.14 -28.93
N ALA A 591 -30.08 17.01 -28.76
CA ALA A 591 -30.67 16.24 -27.65
C ALA A 591 -30.30 14.73 -27.71
N GLN A 592 -30.07 14.21 -28.92
CA GLN A 592 -29.56 12.87 -29.17
C GLN A 592 -28.37 12.98 -30.15
N PRO A 593 -27.17 13.30 -29.66
CA PRO A 593 -26.02 13.47 -30.53
C PRO A 593 -25.60 12.14 -31.17
N THR A 594 -25.19 12.18 -32.43
CA THR A 594 -24.43 11.09 -33.05
C THR A 594 -23.04 11.00 -32.42
N ALA A 595 -22.26 9.96 -32.73
CA ALA A 595 -20.88 9.83 -32.22
C ALA A 595 -20.00 11.07 -32.53
N GLY A 596 -20.22 11.71 -33.69
CA GLY A 596 -19.55 12.96 -34.08
C GLY A 596 -19.99 14.19 -33.29
N GLY A 597 -21.15 14.16 -32.64
CA GLY A 597 -21.70 15.26 -31.84
C GLY A 597 -21.48 15.15 -30.32
N LEU A 598 -20.95 14.01 -29.83
CA LEU A 598 -20.71 13.79 -28.40
C LEU A 598 -19.61 14.72 -27.84
N PRO A 599 -19.74 15.33 -26.66
CA PRO A 599 -18.66 16.18 -26.12
C PRO A 599 -17.36 15.41 -25.90
N VAL A 600 -16.21 16.07 -26.02
CA VAL A 600 -14.89 15.48 -25.74
C VAL A 600 -14.23 16.21 -24.58
N LEU A 601 -13.48 15.50 -23.74
CA LEU A 601 -12.62 16.10 -22.71
C LEU A 601 -11.44 15.18 -22.41
N GLN A 602 -10.23 15.74 -22.37
CA GLN A 602 -9.00 14.97 -22.11
C GLN A 602 -8.40 15.27 -20.74
N THR A 603 -8.33 16.55 -20.36
CA THR A 603 -7.65 16.94 -19.13
C THR A 603 -8.48 17.88 -18.26
N VAL A 604 -8.31 17.74 -16.95
CA VAL A 604 -8.87 18.65 -15.95
C VAL A 604 -7.76 19.02 -14.97
N GLU A 605 -7.45 20.30 -14.84
CA GLU A 605 -6.58 20.82 -13.79
C GLU A 605 -7.39 21.75 -12.88
N VAL A 606 -7.30 21.55 -11.56
CA VAL A 606 -7.92 22.42 -10.57
C VAL A 606 -6.88 22.90 -9.57
N VAL A 607 -6.84 24.21 -9.33
CA VAL A 607 -5.91 24.84 -8.40
C VAL A 607 -6.72 25.70 -7.44
N ARG A 608 -6.56 25.48 -6.13
CA ARG A 608 -7.21 26.29 -5.11
C ARG A 608 -6.57 27.68 -5.08
N GLU A 609 -7.38 28.71 -5.30
CA GLU A 609 -6.95 30.11 -5.24
C GLU A 609 -6.89 30.57 -3.78
N LYS A 610 -8.00 30.41 -3.05
CA LYS A 610 -8.13 30.79 -1.64
C LYS A 610 -9.35 30.11 -1.00
N ALA A 611 -9.29 29.87 0.31
CA ALA A 611 -10.50 29.55 1.06
C ALA A 611 -11.33 30.82 1.29
N THR A 612 -12.66 30.71 1.17
CA THR A 612 -13.60 31.84 1.26
C THR A 612 -14.46 31.82 2.51
N SER A 613 -14.51 30.70 3.23
CA SER A 613 -15.21 30.60 4.51
C SER A 613 -14.54 29.64 5.49
N LEU A 614 -14.93 29.75 6.76
CA LEU A 614 -14.60 28.77 7.79
C LEU A 614 -15.44 27.52 7.58
N GLY A 615 -14.90 26.36 7.95
CA GLY A 615 -15.65 25.12 7.95
C GLY A 615 -16.30 24.83 9.30
N ILE A 616 -17.54 24.36 9.28
CA ILE A 616 -18.29 23.95 10.48
C ILE A 616 -18.91 22.57 10.20
N LEU A 617 -18.45 21.57 10.94
CA LEU A 617 -19.03 20.22 10.93
C LEU A 617 -19.76 20.00 12.26
N ALA A 618 -21.06 19.73 12.15
CA ALA A 618 -21.96 19.54 13.27
C ALA A 618 -22.64 18.16 13.13
N PRO A 619 -22.53 17.26 14.13
CA PRO A 619 -23.15 15.93 14.05
C PRO A 619 -24.66 16.01 14.25
N SER A 620 -25.41 15.03 13.74
CA SER A 620 -26.82 14.88 14.11
C SER A 620 -26.94 14.27 15.51
N LEU A 621 -27.85 14.80 16.32
CA LEU A 621 -28.22 14.27 17.64
C LEU A 621 -29.53 13.49 17.55
N GLN A 622 -29.73 12.56 18.48
CA GLN A 622 -31.00 11.84 18.62
C GLN A 622 -31.46 11.89 20.08
N LEU A 623 -32.62 12.53 20.32
CA LEU A 623 -33.17 12.78 21.66
C LEU A 623 -34.55 12.12 21.81
N SER A 624 -34.99 11.90 23.04
CA SER A 624 -36.36 11.46 23.36
C SER A 624 -36.81 12.00 24.71
N GLN A 625 -38.06 11.77 25.12
CA GLN A 625 -38.54 12.13 26.45
C GLN A 625 -37.75 11.45 27.58
N THR A 626 -37.08 10.33 27.31
CA THR A 626 -36.30 9.58 28.32
C THR A 626 -34.80 9.70 28.15
N VAL A 627 -34.35 10.15 26.99
CA VAL A 627 -32.99 10.64 26.77
C VAL A 627 -33.11 12.09 26.31
N PRO A 628 -33.48 13.02 27.22
CA PRO A 628 -33.76 14.39 26.84
C PRO A 628 -32.48 15.18 26.54
N GLU A 629 -31.29 14.61 26.72
CA GLU A 629 -30.02 15.33 26.64
C GLU A 629 -28.90 14.49 25.98
N GLN A 630 -28.11 15.14 25.12
CA GLN A 630 -26.92 14.55 24.49
C GLN A 630 -25.84 15.62 24.23
N THR A 631 -24.57 15.20 24.21
CA THR A 631 -23.45 16.07 23.82
C THR A 631 -23.14 15.94 22.33
N ALA A 632 -23.08 17.07 21.62
CA ALA A 632 -22.56 17.21 20.27
C ALA A 632 -21.11 17.67 20.28
N GLU A 633 -20.30 17.10 19.40
CA GLU A 633 -18.93 17.53 19.15
C GLU A 633 -18.86 18.28 17.82
N VAL A 634 -18.82 19.60 17.86
CA VAL A 634 -18.73 20.48 16.69
C VAL A 634 -17.26 20.72 16.34
N LEU A 635 -16.89 20.47 15.09
CA LEU A 635 -15.56 20.78 14.58
C LEU A 635 -15.62 22.07 13.77
N ILE A 636 -14.72 23.00 14.07
CA ILE A 636 -14.53 24.22 13.30
C ILE A 636 -13.11 24.21 12.73
N SER A 637 -12.96 24.56 11.46
CA SER A 637 -11.64 24.72 10.84
C SER A 637 -11.48 26.05 10.13
N ASN A 638 -10.26 26.57 10.14
CA ASN A 638 -9.88 27.77 9.41
C ASN A 638 -8.86 27.42 8.33
N MET A 639 -9.29 27.38 7.08
CA MET A 639 -8.38 27.25 5.94
C MET A 639 -8.08 28.59 5.25
N THR A 640 -8.64 29.69 5.75
CA THR A 640 -8.42 31.03 5.19
C THR A 640 -7.03 31.54 5.56
N GLU A 641 -6.57 32.56 4.85
CA GLU A 641 -5.25 33.16 5.10
C GLU A 641 -5.22 34.04 6.36
N ALA A 642 -6.39 34.47 6.84
CA ALA A 642 -6.52 35.29 8.03
C ALA A 642 -6.81 34.42 9.25
N ALA A 643 -6.27 34.81 10.41
CA ALA A 643 -6.72 34.23 11.67
C ALA A 643 -8.20 34.57 11.94
N PHE A 644 -8.89 33.66 12.58
CA PHE A 644 -10.22 33.89 13.12
C PHE A 644 -10.13 34.03 14.65
N ASP A 645 -10.66 35.14 15.15
CA ASP A 645 -10.92 35.36 16.58
C ASP A 645 -12.37 35.81 16.69
N GLY A 646 -13.16 35.08 17.46
CA GLY A 646 -14.59 35.28 17.54
C GLY A 646 -15.25 34.32 18.52
N THR A 647 -16.56 34.14 18.34
CA THR A 647 -17.40 33.33 19.24
C THR A 647 -18.32 32.44 18.42
N LEU A 648 -18.36 31.15 18.76
CA LEU A 648 -19.45 30.26 18.36
C LEU A 648 -20.65 30.55 19.25
N VAL A 649 -21.78 30.90 18.64
CA VAL A 649 -23.07 31.08 19.30
C VAL A 649 -24.00 29.96 18.84
N ALA A 650 -24.59 29.24 19.80
CA ALA A 650 -25.57 28.21 19.57
C ALA A 650 -26.97 28.74 19.93
N GLU A 651 -27.77 29.03 18.91
CA GLU A 651 -29.15 29.47 19.05
C GLU A 651 -30.06 28.24 19.12
N ALA A 652 -30.62 27.99 20.31
CA ALA A 652 -31.48 26.85 20.53
C ALA A 652 -32.84 27.01 19.83
N ALA A 653 -33.36 25.91 19.26
CA ALA A 653 -34.74 25.85 18.82
C ALA A 653 -35.70 25.89 20.02
N ASP A 654 -36.95 26.32 19.80
CA ASP A 654 -37.97 26.28 20.85
C ASP A 654 -38.09 24.86 21.45
N GLY A 655 -38.12 24.79 22.78
CA GLY A 655 -38.13 23.53 23.52
C GLY A 655 -36.77 22.85 23.71
N PHE A 656 -35.67 23.48 23.28
CA PHE A 656 -34.30 23.00 23.53
C PHE A 656 -33.46 24.06 24.27
N SER A 657 -32.42 23.58 24.95
CA SER A 657 -31.37 24.38 25.57
C SER A 657 -30.01 23.85 25.14
N VAL A 658 -29.01 24.73 25.07
CA VAL A 658 -27.64 24.38 24.69
C VAL A 658 -26.65 24.97 25.68
N GLU A 659 -25.76 24.13 26.21
CA GLU A 659 -24.74 24.53 27.19
C GLU A 659 -23.35 24.02 26.79
N PRO A 660 -22.33 24.89 26.69
CA PRO A 660 -22.43 26.35 26.74
C PRO A 660 -23.11 26.92 25.48
N GLY A 661 -23.95 27.94 25.63
CA GLY A 661 -24.61 28.61 24.50
C GLY A 661 -23.69 29.51 23.68
N GLN A 662 -22.54 29.90 24.25
CA GLN A 662 -21.50 30.65 23.56
C GLN A 662 -20.12 30.12 23.96
N MET A 663 -19.23 29.98 22.97
CA MET A 663 -17.86 29.51 23.19
C MET A 663 -16.91 30.35 22.36
N PRO A 664 -15.79 30.81 22.94
CA PRO A 664 -14.91 31.65 22.18
C PRO A 664 -13.93 30.80 21.35
N VAL A 665 -13.60 31.25 20.14
CA VAL A 665 -12.90 30.46 19.12
C VAL A 665 -11.76 31.26 18.53
N ARG A 666 -10.55 30.71 18.61
CA ARG A 666 -9.33 31.31 18.05
C ARG A 666 -8.63 30.28 17.18
N LEU A 667 -8.55 30.58 15.88
CA LEU A 667 -8.00 29.66 14.88
C LEU A 667 -7.02 30.40 13.99
N ALA A 668 -5.76 30.02 14.07
CA ALA A 668 -4.76 30.38 13.08
C ALA A 668 -5.09 29.72 11.70
N PRO A 669 -4.58 30.27 10.59
CA PRO A 669 -4.66 29.63 9.28
C PRO A 669 -4.16 28.18 9.30
N GLY A 670 -4.95 27.27 8.74
CA GLY A 670 -4.66 25.83 8.67
C GLY A 670 -5.06 25.02 9.90
N ASN A 671 -5.54 25.65 10.97
CA ASN A 671 -5.90 24.96 12.22
C ASN A 671 -7.41 24.71 12.35
N GLY A 672 -7.76 23.79 13.25
CA GLY A 672 -9.14 23.54 13.67
C GLY A 672 -9.27 23.36 15.17
N SER A 673 -10.50 23.43 15.67
CA SER A 673 -10.85 23.23 17.07
C SER A 673 -12.10 22.38 17.18
N LYS A 674 -12.14 21.52 18.20
CA LYS A 674 -13.28 20.70 18.56
C LYS A 674 -13.97 21.31 19.77
N LEU A 675 -15.27 21.52 19.69
CA LEU A 675 -16.08 22.17 20.72
C LEU A 675 -17.23 21.26 21.12
N SER A 676 -17.41 21.07 22.43
CA SER A 676 -18.47 20.24 22.99
C SER A 676 -19.67 21.11 23.38
N LEU A 677 -20.85 20.79 22.84
CA LEU A 677 -22.12 21.43 23.15
C LEU A 677 -23.09 20.40 23.72
N ARG A 678 -23.61 20.62 24.92
CA ARG A 678 -24.67 19.80 25.49
C ARG A 678 -26.02 20.34 25.06
N VAL A 679 -26.84 19.51 24.41
CA VAL A 679 -28.17 19.87 23.93
C VAL A 679 -29.21 19.10 24.73
N LYS A 680 -30.20 19.82 25.28
CA LYS A 680 -31.24 19.24 26.13
C LYS A 680 -32.63 19.75 25.75
N ALA A 681 -33.59 18.84 25.58
CA ALA A 681 -35.02 19.15 25.51
C ALA A 681 -35.52 19.66 26.87
N THR A 682 -36.10 20.86 26.89
CA THR A 682 -36.53 21.55 28.13
C THR A 682 -37.99 21.30 28.48
N LYS A 683 -38.75 20.75 27.54
CA LYS A 683 -40.16 20.35 27.68
C LYS A 683 -40.40 19.06 26.90
N PRO A 684 -41.50 18.32 27.13
CA PRO A 684 -41.88 17.21 26.27
C PRO A 684 -42.01 17.69 24.82
N MET A 685 -41.23 17.11 23.91
CA MET A 685 -41.23 17.48 22.49
C MET A 685 -41.92 16.38 21.67
N PRO A 686 -42.75 16.75 20.67
CA PRO A 686 -43.31 15.78 19.74
C PRO A 686 -42.21 15.19 18.86
N ARG A 687 -42.51 14.05 18.25
CA ARG A 687 -41.61 13.42 17.29
C ARG A 687 -41.38 14.36 16.10
N GLY A 688 -40.13 14.51 15.69
CA GLY A 688 -39.79 15.29 14.50
C GLY A 688 -38.32 15.69 14.43
N ASP A 689 -37.99 16.34 13.32
CA ASP A 689 -36.67 16.91 13.07
C ASP A 689 -36.62 18.37 13.55
N TYR A 690 -35.61 18.67 14.36
CA TYR A 690 -35.31 20.00 14.89
C TYR A 690 -33.85 20.35 14.59
N ALA A 691 -33.43 21.58 14.84
CA ALA A 691 -32.03 21.97 14.69
C ALA A 691 -31.63 23.11 15.63
N ILE A 692 -30.43 23.04 16.19
CA ILE A 692 -29.75 24.19 16.80
C ILE A 692 -29.03 24.94 15.71
N ARG A 693 -29.16 26.27 15.67
CA ARG A 693 -28.47 27.12 14.71
C ARG A 693 -27.14 27.57 15.30
N LEU A 694 -26.03 27.15 14.68
CA LEU A 694 -24.68 27.50 15.08
C LEU A 694 -24.17 28.66 14.22
N LYS A 695 -23.71 29.74 14.85
CA LYS A 695 -23.13 30.92 14.18
C LYS A 695 -21.73 31.21 14.68
N LEU A 696 -20.79 31.44 13.77
CA LEU A 696 -19.48 31.99 14.09
C LEU A 696 -19.52 33.50 13.91
N LEU A 697 -19.39 34.23 15.02
CA LEU A 697 -19.44 35.69 15.05
C LEU A 697 -18.05 36.26 15.30
N ARG A 698 -17.69 37.32 14.56
CA ARG A 698 -16.57 38.18 14.92
C ARG A 698 -16.95 39.12 16.07
N PRO A 699 -15.97 39.77 16.74
CA PRO A 699 -16.23 40.74 17.80
C PRO A 699 -17.13 41.92 17.38
N ASP A 700 -17.14 42.26 16.10
CA ASP A 700 -18.01 43.29 15.50
C ASP A 700 -19.44 42.81 15.21
N GLY A 701 -19.76 41.55 15.53
CA GLY A 701 -21.06 40.93 15.29
C GLY A 701 -21.24 40.33 13.90
N LYS A 702 -20.24 40.43 13.01
CA LYS A 702 -20.32 39.86 11.65
C LYS A 702 -20.36 38.34 11.72
N VAL A 703 -21.30 37.73 11.01
CA VAL A 703 -21.40 36.26 10.84
C VAL A 703 -20.38 35.81 9.79
N GLU A 704 -19.43 34.98 10.18
CA GLU A 704 -18.41 34.38 9.31
C GLU A 704 -18.78 32.96 8.84
N GLY A 705 -19.73 32.32 9.51
CA GLY A 705 -20.23 31.00 9.12
C GLY A 705 -21.46 30.60 9.92
N GLU A 706 -22.35 29.82 9.30
CA GLU A 706 -23.58 29.33 9.92
C GLU A 706 -23.81 27.88 9.55
N LYS A 707 -24.24 27.06 10.51
CA LYS A 707 -24.56 25.64 10.30
C LYS A 707 -25.69 25.18 11.22
N ALA A 708 -26.56 24.32 10.72
CA ALA A 708 -27.52 23.61 11.56
C ALA A 708 -26.86 22.40 12.23
N LEU A 709 -27.09 22.22 13.53
CA LEU A 709 -26.87 20.98 14.28
C LEU A 709 -28.21 20.23 14.34
N PRO A 710 -28.42 19.19 13.51
CA PRO A 710 -29.71 18.50 13.43
C PRO A 710 -30.01 17.70 14.71
N ILE A 711 -31.29 17.61 15.06
CA ILE A 711 -31.81 16.80 16.16
C ILE A 711 -32.99 15.98 15.62
N ASP A 712 -32.89 14.66 15.68
CA ASP A 712 -34.02 13.74 15.51
C ASP A 712 -34.63 13.46 16.88
N HIS A 713 -35.81 14.02 17.17
CA HIS A 713 -36.49 13.80 18.45
C HIS A 713 -37.54 12.69 18.30
N LEU A 714 -37.44 11.64 19.11
CA LEU A 714 -38.29 10.44 19.01
C LEU A 714 -39.65 10.56 19.73
N GLY A 715 -39.87 11.63 20.50
CA GLY A 715 -41.08 11.81 21.29
C GLY A 715 -41.06 10.99 22.59
N ASP A 716 -42.19 10.40 22.96
CA ASP A 716 -42.34 9.43 24.06
C ASP A 716 -41.71 8.06 23.76
N ARG A 717 -41.32 7.84 22.49
CA ARG A 717 -40.70 6.60 22.06
C ARG A 717 -39.30 6.45 22.65
N HIS A 718 -39.02 5.22 23.00
CA HIS A 718 -37.74 4.77 23.48
C HIS A 718 -37.03 3.98 22.40
N LEU A 719 -35.70 4.04 22.42
CA LEU A 719 -34.86 3.27 21.50
C LEU A 719 -33.98 2.32 22.32
N LEU A 720 -34.07 1.02 22.01
CA LEU A 720 -33.17 0.01 22.54
C LEU A 720 -32.29 -0.52 21.42
N VAL A 721 -31.01 -0.67 21.72
CA VAL A 721 -30.02 -1.27 20.82
C VAL A 721 -29.56 -2.59 21.42
N PHE A 722 -29.88 -3.68 20.76
CA PHE A 722 -29.42 -5.02 21.11
C PHE A 722 -28.26 -5.40 20.21
N LYS A 723 -27.09 -5.68 20.77
CA LYS A 723 -25.97 -6.22 20.00
C LYS A 723 -26.21 -7.71 19.74
N ALA A 724 -25.71 -8.21 18.61
CA ALA A 724 -25.71 -9.64 18.35
C ALA A 724 -24.99 -10.37 19.50
N VAL A 725 -25.63 -11.42 20.01
CA VAL A 725 -25.09 -12.28 21.07
C VAL A 725 -24.34 -13.49 20.49
N GLU A 726 -24.75 -13.91 19.30
CA GLU A 726 -24.10 -14.92 18.47
C GLU A 726 -24.18 -14.48 17.01
N ASP A 727 -23.09 -14.66 16.27
CA ASP A 727 -23.02 -14.45 14.83
C ASP A 727 -22.03 -15.38 14.16
N ALA A 728 -22.37 -15.88 12.98
CA ALA A 728 -21.46 -16.74 12.21
C ALA A 728 -21.79 -16.65 10.73
N ASP A 729 -20.80 -16.84 9.88
CA ASP A 729 -21.03 -17.14 8.49
C ASP A 729 -20.63 -18.58 8.13
N VAL A 730 -21.41 -19.18 7.25
CA VAL A 730 -21.21 -20.57 6.79
C VAL A 730 -21.24 -20.60 5.29
N GLY A 731 -20.41 -21.45 4.67
CA GLY A 731 -20.46 -21.56 3.21
C GLY A 731 -20.10 -22.90 2.62
N LYS A 732 -20.61 -23.07 1.41
CA LYS A 732 -20.64 -24.33 0.67
C LYS A 732 -19.25 -24.86 0.33
N SER A 733 -18.27 -23.97 0.10
CA SER A 733 -16.88 -24.36 -0.20
C SER A 733 -16.14 -24.97 1.00
N LYS A 734 -16.63 -24.78 2.23
CA LYS A 734 -16.10 -25.38 3.46
C LYS A 734 -17.25 -25.86 4.35
N PRO A 735 -17.97 -26.91 3.94
CA PRO A 735 -19.32 -27.16 4.46
C PRO A 735 -19.37 -27.62 5.92
N ALA A 736 -18.26 -28.18 6.42
CA ALA A 736 -18.09 -28.61 7.81
C ALA A 736 -17.53 -27.53 8.77
N VAL A 737 -17.28 -26.30 8.29
CA VAL A 737 -16.65 -25.23 9.10
C VAL A 737 -17.64 -24.09 9.33
N GLY A 738 -17.91 -23.79 10.61
CA GLY A 738 -18.52 -22.54 11.06
C GLY A 738 -17.49 -21.46 11.31
N ARG A 739 -17.83 -20.20 11.05
CA ARG A 739 -16.94 -19.05 11.28
C ARG A 739 -17.62 -17.98 12.13
N GLY A 740 -17.63 -18.22 13.45
CA GLY A 740 -18.06 -17.22 14.44
C GLY A 740 -16.94 -16.33 14.95
N ALA A 741 -15.72 -16.85 15.12
CA ALA A 741 -14.60 -16.10 15.73
C ALA A 741 -13.87 -15.09 14.81
N GLY A 742 -14.34 -14.88 13.57
CA GLY A 742 -13.72 -13.98 12.61
C GLY A 742 -14.29 -12.58 12.71
N ALA A 743 -13.48 -11.53 12.51
CA ALA A 743 -13.91 -10.13 12.61
C ALA A 743 -14.91 -9.64 11.53
N ALA A 744 -15.32 -10.52 10.60
CA ALA A 744 -16.23 -10.20 9.52
C ALA A 744 -17.07 -11.42 9.10
N LEU A 745 -18.31 -11.17 8.73
CA LEU A 745 -19.30 -12.12 8.22
C LEU A 745 -19.42 -11.95 6.70
N MET A 746 -19.20 -13.00 5.94
CA MET A 746 -19.28 -12.99 4.48
C MET A 746 -20.66 -13.44 3.99
N VAL A 747 -21.17 -12.74 2.99
CA VAL A 747 -22.41 -13.06 2.27
C VAL A 747 -22.11 -13.05 0.78
N ASP A 748 -22.36 -14.17 0.10
CA ASP A 748 -22.04 -14.34 -1.32
C ASP A 748 -22.90 -15.47 -1.92
N GLY A 749 -23.54 -15.24 -3.07
CA GLY A 749 -24.38 -16.24 -3.73
C GLY A 749 -23.60 -17.31 -4.49
N GLY A 750 -22.32 -17.07 -4.76
CA GLY A 750 -21.52 -17.90 -5.65
C GLY A 750 -22.10 -18.00 -7.06
N GLN A 751 -21.47 -18.80 -7.93
CA GLN A 751 -21.98 -19.05 -9.28
C GLN A 751 -21.70 -20.49 -9.73
N GLN A 752 -22.66 -21.39 -9.45
CA GLN A 752 -22.51 -22.82 -9.72
C GLN A 752 -22.20 -23.14 -11.19
N ALA A 753 -22.80 -22.40 -12.14
CA ALA A 753 -22.54 -22.56 -13.58
C ALA A 753 -21.08 -22.22 -13.98
N LYS A 754 -20.34 -21.52 -13.12
CA LYS A 754 -18.92 -21.17 -13.32
C LYS A 754 -17.98 -21.95 -12.40
N GLY A 755 -18.48 -22.98 -11.70
CA GLY A 755 -17.70 -23.76 -10.73
C GLY A 755 -17.38 -23.00 -9.44
N ASP A 756 -18.03 -21.85 -9.20
CA ASP A 756 -17.83 -21.06 -7.99
C ASP A 756 -18.73 -21.58 -6.86
N ALA A 757 -18.10 -22.20 -5.87
CA ALA A 757 -18.74 -22.74 -4.67
C ALA A 757 -18.75 -21.74 -3.49
N ALA A 758 -18.43 -20.46 -3.72
CA ALA A 758 -18.43 -19.41 -2.69
C ALA A 758 -19.84 -18.96 -2.28
N HIS A 759 -20.79 -19.90 -2.13
CA HIS A 759 -22.09 -19.57 -1.55
C HIS A 759 -21.96 -19.48 -0.02
N TYR A 760 -22.12 -18.28 0.54
CA TYR A 760 -21.99 -17.93 1.95
C TYR A 760 -23.25 -17.21 2.47
N VAL A 761 -23.72 -17.63 3.65
CA VAL A 761 -24.85 -17.06 4.36
C VAL A 761 -24.39 -16.67 5.76
N ALA A 762 -24.74 -15.47 6.20
CA ALA A 762 -24.46 -15.00 7.56
C ALA A 762 -25.69 -15.22 8.46
N TYR A 763 -25.48 -15.59 9.72
CA TYR A 763 -26.50 -15.78 10.74
C TYR A 763 -26.23 -14.86 11.91
N LEU A 764 -27.28 -14.24 12.45
CA LEU A 764 -27.24 -13.27 13.55
C LEU A 764 -28.29 -13.63 14.59
N LYS A 765 -27.94 -13.57 15.87
CA LYS A 765 -28.89 -13.79 16.96
C LYS A 765 -28.84 -12.64 17.95
N PHE A 766 -30.00 -12.20 18.41
CA PHE A 766 -30.17 -11.13 19.38
C PHE A 766 -30.97 -11.63 20.58
N ALA A 767 -30.42 -11.44 21.78
CA ALA A 767 -31.21 -11.52 23.01
C ALA A 767 -31.99 -10.20 23.17
N ILE A 768 -33.31 -10.28 23.23
CA ILE A 768 -34.20 -9.13 23.21
C ILE A 768 -35.03 -9.06 24.49
N ASP A 769 -35.14 -7.84 25.02
CA ASP A 769 -36.01 -7.54 26.14
C ASP A 769 -36.52 -6.11 25.98
N VAL A 770 -37.72 -5.99 25.41
CA VAL A 770 -38.36 -4.70 25.17
C VAL A 770 -39.50 -4.52 26.16
N PRO A 771 -39.48 -3.49 27.03
CA PRO A 771 -40.43 -3.36 28.13
C PRO A 771 -41.78 -2.74 27.72
N GLY A 772 -42.05 -2.58 26.43
CA GLY A 772 -43.26 -1.96 25.90
C GLY A 772 -43.54 -2.39 24.46
N LYS A 773 -44.54 -1.77 23.82
CA LYS A 773 -45.00 -2.12 22.48
C LYS A 773 -44.02 -1.63 21.42
N VAL A 774 -43.50 -2.55 20.61
CA VAL A 774 -42.54 -2.19 19.55
C VAL A 774 -43.25 -1.53 18.38
N THR A 775 -42.72 -0.41 17.91
CA THR A 775 -43.28 0.39 16.81
C THR A 775 -42.42 0.35 15.55
N SER A 776 -41.11 0.12 15.68
CA SER A 776 -40.21 -0.06 14.54
C SER A 776 -39.02 -0.93 14.94
N VAL A 777 -38.51 -1.70 13.99
CA VAL A 777 -37.30 -2.51 14.15
C VAL A 777 -36.41 -2.27 12.93
N LYS A 778 -35.12 -2.01 13.18
CA LYS A 778 -34.09 -1.88 12.16
C LYS A 778 -32.93 -2.80 12.49
N LEU A 779 -32.36 -3.44 11.47
CA LEU A 779 -31.03 -4.06 11.58
C LEU A 779 -29.99 -3.05 11.15
N ARG A 780 -29.02 -2.79 12.03
CA ARG A 780 -27.90 -1.89 11.76
C ARG A 780 -26.62 -2.71 11.59
N LEU A 781 -25.93 -2.46 10.47
CA LEU A 781 -24.73 -3.17 10.05
C LEU A 781 -23.62 -2.19 9.64
N TRP A 782 -22.39 -2.69 9.59
CA TRP A 782 -21.26 -1.97 9.00
C TRP A 782 -20.62 -2.85 7.94
N ASN A 783 -20.40 -2.27 6.76
CA ASN A 783 -19.63 -2.94 5.72
C ASN A 783 -18.15 -3.04 6.13
N ALA A 784 -17.55 -4.22 5.99
CA ALA A 784 -16.17 -4.51 6.38
C ALA A 784 -15.13 -4.28 5.26
N GLY A 785 -15.45 -3.42 4.27
CA GLY A 785 -14.49 -2.85 3.32
C GLY A 785 -14.71 -3.20 1.85
N ASN A 786 -15.62 -4.12 1.50
CA ASN A 786 -15.97 -4.46 0.11
C ASN A 786 -17.42 -4.08 -0.22
N PRO A 787 -17.67 -3.25 -1.24
CA PRO A 787 -19.02 -2.85 -1.65
C PRO A 787 -19.75 -3.98 -2.40
N SER A 788 -21.08 -3.89 -2.48
CA SER A 788 -21.91 -4.80 -3.28
C SER A 788 -23.08 -4.06 -3.94
N GLY A 789 -23.47 -4.50 -5.14
CA GLY A 789 -24.65 -4.01 -5.84
C GLY A 789 -25.96 -4.31 -5.11
N ASN A 790 -25.99 -5.35 -4.28
CA ASN A 790 -27.05 -5.61 -3.30
C ASN A 790 -26.54 -6.49 -2.16
N GLY A 791 -26.59 -5.98 -0.93
CA GLY A 791 -26.00 -6.60 0.25
C GLY A 791 -26.70 -7.85 0.79
N GLY A 792 -27.83 -8.26 0.20
CA GLY A 792 -28.57 -9.47 0.59
C GLY A 792 -29.97 -9.20 1.16
N ASN A 793 -30.71 -10.28 1.38
CA ASN A 793 -31.99 -10.29 2.07
C ASN A 793 -31.80 -10.64 3.54
N VAL A 794 -32.40 -9.86 4.44
CA VAL A 794 -32.48 -10.20 5.85
C VAL A 794 -33.70 -11.08 6.05
N CYS A 795 -33.49 -12.31 6.51
CA CYS A 795 -34.51 -13.33 6.61
C CYS A 795 -34.68 -13.79 8.06
N LEU A 796 -35.89 -14.21 8.43
CA LEU A 796 -36.18 -14.82 9.72
C LEU A 796 -35.60 -16.24 9.80
N VAL A 797 -35.01 -16.60 10.94
CA VAL A 797 -34.58 -17.97 11.24
C VAL A 797 -35.36 -18.47 12.45
N THR A 798 -36.14 -19.54 12.25
CA THR A 798 -37.02 -20.10 13.29
C THR A 798 -36.44 -21.34 13.97
N GLU A 799 -35.54 -22.05 13.31
CA GLU A 799 -34.88 -23.22 13.89
C GLU A 799 -33.73 -22.78 14.81
N PRO A 800 -33.52 -23.48 15.94
CA PRO A 800 -32.45 -23.15 16.87
C PRO A 800 -31.08 -23.40 16.23
N TRP A 801 -30.11 -22.54 16.56
CA TRP A 801 -28.71 -22.72 16.18
C TRP A 801 -27.78 -22.13 17.25
N THR A 802 -26.52 -22.52 17.24
CA THR A 802 -25.47 -21.92 18.09
C THR A 802 -24.26 -21.59 17.22
N GLU A 803 -23.53 -20.54 17.58
CA GLU A 803 -22.31 -20.09 16.91
C GLU A 803 -21.24 -21.19 16.89
N LYS A 804 -21.21 -22.02 17.93
CA LYS A 804 -20.22 -23.11 18.08
C LYS A 804 -20.49 -24.30 17.17
N ASP A 805 -21.76 -24.59 16.87
CA ASP A 805 -22.17 -25.81 16.18
C ASP A 805 -22.66 -25.59 14.74
N ILE A 806 -22.94 -24.34 14.37
CA ILE A 806 -23.42 -24.02 13.03
C ILE A 806 -22.33 -24.28 11.98
N THR A 807 -22.66 -25.10 10.99
CA THR A 807 -21.86 -25.34 9.79
C THR A 807 -22.76 -25.19 8.59
N TYR A 808 -22.22 -25.18 7.38
CA TYR A 808 -23.07 -25.10 6.19
C TYR A 808 -24.02 -26.29 6.11
N GLU A 809 -23.60 -27.49 6.50
CA GLU A 809 -24.44 -28.70 6.50
C GLU A 809 -25.52 -28.68 7.59
N LYS A 810 -25.24 -28.07 8.74
CA LYS A 810 -26.14 -28.04 9.91
C LYS A 810 -26.94 -26.74 10.03
N ARG A 811 -26.81 -25.83 9.06
CA ARG A 811 -27.41 -24.50 9.15
C ARG A 811 -28.94 -24.58 9.13
N PRO A 812 -29.63 -23.75 9.92
CA PRO A 812 -31.07 -23.55 9.80
C PRO A 812 -31.51 -23.17 8.40
N ALA A 813 -32.72 -23.58 8.03
CA ALA A 813 -33.37 -23.04 6.85
C ALA A 813 -33.56 -21.51 6.96
N VAL A 814 -33.32 -20.81 5.86
CA VAL A 814 -33.59 -19.37 5.73
C VAL A 814 -35.09 -19.20 5.48
N GLY A 815 -35.78 -18.47 6.37
CA GLY A 815 -37.22 -18.26 6.32
C GLY A 815 -37.65 -17.00 5.57
N GLU A 816 -38.73 -16.38 6.03
CA GLU A 816 -39.34 -15.19 5.42
C GLU A 816 -38.37 -13.99 5.34
N VAL A 817 -38.38 -13.27 4.21
CA VAL A 817 -37.62 -12.03 4.02
C VAL A 817 -38.26 -10.88 4.79
N LEU A 818 -37.56 -10.37 5.80
CA LEU A 818 -37.99 -9.25 6.64
C LEU A 818 -37.55 -7.89 6.10
N GLY A 819 -36.46 -7.84 5.32
CA GLY A 819 -35.93 -6.62 4.73
C GLY A 819 -34.90 -6.89 3.63
N ASN A 820 -34.65 -5.91 2.76
CA ASN A 820 -33.60 -5.97 1.75
C ASN A 820 -32.56 -4.89 2.04
N ILE A 821 -31.27 -5.26 1.99
CA ILE A 821 -30.18 -4.35 2.33
C ILE A 821 -29.93 -3.33 1.20
N GLY A 822 -30.19 -3.72 -0.06
CA GLY A 822 -29.93 -2.87 -1.21
C GLY A 822 -28.44 -2.64 -1.44
N ARG A 823 -28.09 -1.63 -2.24
CA ARG A 823 -26.69 -1.33 -2.59
C ARG A 823 -25.89 -0.91 -1.34
N VAL A 824 -24.68 -1.45 -1.23
CA VAL A 824 -23.76 -1.18 -0.10
C VAL A 824 -22.42 -0.66 -0.60
N ASP A 825 -21.96 0.45 -0.02
CA ASP A 825 -20.62 1.01 -0.25
C ASP A 825 -19.59 0.55 0.81
N ALA A 826 -18.31 0.61 0.47
CA ALA A 826 -17.22 0.19 1.36
C ALA A 826 -17.21 1.02 2.66
N GLY A 827 -17.22 0.34 3.81
CA GLY A 827 -17.19 0.98 5.13
C GLY A 827 -18.49 1.66 5.57
N GLN A 828 -19.56 1.56 4.76
CA GLN A 828 -20.85 2.19 5.03
C GLN A 828 -21.50 1.63 6.31
N LYS A 829 -22.08 2.53 7.13
CA LYS A 829 -23.07 2.18 8.17
C LYS A 829 -24.44 2.06 7.50
N LEU A 830 -25.11 0.93 7.71
CA LEU A 830 -26.39 0.59 7.12
C LEU A 830 -27.46 0.52 8.21
N GLU A 831 -28.69 0.94 7.90
CA GLU A 831 -29.87 0.70 8.72
C GLU A 831 -30.98 0.15 7.83
N VAL A 832 -31.39 -1.10 8.08
CA VAL A 832 -32.30 -1.87 7.26
C VAL A 832 -33.61 -2.04 8.03
N PRO A 833 -34.71 -1.41 7.61
CA PRO A 833 -36.00 -1.61 8.24
C PRO A 833 -36.42 -3.08 8.14
N LEU A 834 -36.86 -3.66 9.25
CA LEU A 834 -37.32 -5.05 9.32
C LEU A 834 -38.83 -5.09 9.53
N LYS A 835 -39.53 -5.88 8.71
CA LYS A 835 -40.95 -6.18 8.89
C LYS A 835 -41.13 -7.32 9.89
N VAL A 836 -40.87 -7.06 11.16
CA VAL A 836 -40.93 -8.06 12.24
C VAL A 836 -41.53 -7.48 13.52
N SER A 837 -42.37 -8.25 14.22
CA SER A 837 -42.81 -7.94 15.58
C SER A 837 -41.89 -8.62 16.61
N LEU A 838 -41.48 -7.84 17.61
CA LEU A 838 -40.71 -8.33 18.77
C LEU A 838 -41.59 -8.60 19.99
N ASP A 839 -42.91 -8.41 19.88
CA ASP A 839 -43.82 -8.49 21.02
C ASP A 839 -43.78 -9.90 21.64
N GLY A 840 -43.45 -9.97 22.94
CA GLY A 840 -43.34 -11.22 23.69
C GLY A 840 -42.14 -12.11 23.32
N ARG A 841 -41.26 -11.69 22.41
CA ARG A 841 -40.06 -12.46 22.05
C ARG A 841 -38.92 -12.15 23.03
N LYS A 842 -38.13 -13.17 23.38
CA LYS A 842 -36.88 -13.06 24.14
C LYS A 842 -35.62 -13.26 23.29
N GLU A 843 -35.80 -13.76 22.08
CA GLU A 843 -34.74 -13.94 21.09
C GLU A 843 -35.26 -13.61 19.69
N LEU A 844 -34.39 -13.04 18.86
CA LEU A 844 -34.59 -12.94 17.41
C LEU A 844 -33.37 -13.52 16.70
N SER A 845 -33.59 -14.54 15.88
CA SER A 845 -32.58 -15.13 14.99
C SER A 845 -32.86 -14.73 13.54
N LEU A 846 -31.82 -14.27 12.85
CA LEU A 846 -31.85 -13.77 11.48
C LEU A 846 -30.77 -14.45 10.63
N ALA A 847 -30.98 -14.48 9.32
CA ALA A 847 -29.96 -14.77 8.32
C ALA A 847 -29.85 -13.62 7.32
N ILE A 848 -28.67 -13.42 6.75
CA ILE A 848 -28.46 -12.56 5.58
C ILE A 848 -28.17 -13.49 4.40
N ASP A 849 -29.18 -13.65 3.54
CA ASP A 849 -29.15 -14.51 2.37
C ASP A 849 -28.68 -13.72 1.13
N PRO A 850 -27.67 -14.20 0.39
CA PRO A 850 -27.15 -13.50 -0.77
C PRO A 850 -28.17 -13.46 -1.91
N VAL A 851 -28.23 -12.31 -2.61
CA VAL A 851 -29.08 -12.13 -3.81
C VAL A 851 -28.28 -11.99 -5.10
N ASN A 852 -26.94 -11.96 -5.00
CA ASN A 852 -26.00 -11.82 -6.09
C ASN A 852 -24.67 -12.53 -5.75
N ASN A 853 -23.69 -12.43 -6.63
CA ASN A 853 -22.39 -13.12 -6.54
C ASN A 853 -21.20 -12.17 -6.49
N ASP A 854 -21.39 -10.92 -6.07
CA ASP A 854 -20.32 -9.91 -5.99
C ASP A 854 -19.66 -9.80 -4.61
N SER A 855 -20.11 -10.63 -3.66
CA SER A 855 -19.64 -10.76 -2.27
C SER A 855 -19.70 -9.47 -1.45
N VAL A 856 -20.21 -9.56 -0.22
CA VAL A 856 -20.20 -8.46 0.76
C VAL A 856 -19.73 -9.00 2.11
N ASN A 857 -18.92 -8.22 2.82
CA ASN A 857 -18.57 -8.53 4.21
C ASN A 857 -19.20 -7.51 5.14
N TYR A 858 -19.78 -7.99 6.24
CA TYR A 858 -20.24 -7.17 7.36
C TYR A 858 -19.31 -7.36 8.54
N VAL A 859 -19.12 -6.32 9.34
CA VAL A 859 -18.33 -6.41 10.57
C VAL A 859 -19.06 -7.34 11.54
N SER A 860 -18.37 -8.35 12.07
CA SER A 860 -18.91 -9.26 13.08
C SER A 860 -18.88 -8.64 14.47
N ARG A 861 -19.41 -9.37 15.45
CA ARG A 861 -19.28 -9.06 16.88
C ARG A 861 -17.82 -8.92 17.33
N GLU A 862 -16.90 -9.70 16.77
CA GLU A 862 -15.46 -9.68 17.04
C GLU A 862 -14.73 -8.53 16.34
N GLY A 863 -15.37 -7.88 15.36
CA GLY A 863 -14.76 -6.83 14.52
C GLY A 863 -14.85 -5.41 15.06
N GLY A 864 -15.25 -5.23 16.33
CA GLY A 864 -15.32 -3.93 17.01
C GLY A 864 -16.57 -3.08 16.70
N LYS A 865 -17.39 -3.48 15.71
CA LYS A 865 -18.71 -2.90 15.41
C LYS A 865 -19.74 -4.00 15.15
N ALA A 866 -20.11 -4.69 16.22
CA ALA A 866 -21.07 -5.79 16.20
C ALA A 866 -22.38 -5.39 15.49
N PRO A 867 -23.03 -6.31 14.74
CA PRO A 867 -24.39 -6.10 14.26
C PRO A 867 -25.35 -5.72 15.39
N GLU A 868 -26.25 -4.78 15.11
CA GLU A 868 -27.16 -4.20 16.09
C GLU A 868 -28.62 -4.32 15.63
N LEU A 869 -29.51 -4.80 16.50
CA LEU A 869 -30.95 -4.70 16.34
C LEU A 869 -31.44 -3.47 17.09
N VAL A 870 -32.01 -2.52 16.37
CA VAL A 870 -32.51 -1.25 16.91
C VAL A 870 -34.03 -1.32 16.96
N ALA A 871 -34.59 -1.30 18.16
CA ALA A 871 -36.03 -1.33 18.39
C ALA A 871 -36.50 0.02 18.94
N GLU A 872 -37.45 0.64 18.24
CA GLU A 872 -38.22 1.78 18.74
C GLU A 872 -39.49 1.22 19.40
N PHE A 873 -39.79 1.64 20.62
CA PHE A 873 -40.96 1.16 21.36
C PHE A 873 -41.63 2.25 22.19
N GLU A 874 -42.91 2.08 22.46
CA GLU A 874 -43.74 2.91 23.34
C GLU A 874 -43.98 2.12 24.64
N LYS A 875 -43.86 2.79 25.80
CA LYS A 875 -44.14 2.15 27.10
C LYS A 875 -45.61 2.14 27.44
#